data_AF-A0A7G2S397-F1
#
_entry.id   AF-A0A7G2S397-F1
#
_cell.length_a   1.000
_cell.length_b   1.000
_cell.length_c   1.000
_cell.angle_alpha   90.00
_cell.angle_beta   90.00
_cell.angle_gamma   90.00
#
_symmetry.space_group_name_H-M   'P 1'
#
loop_
_entity.id
_entity.type
_entity.pdbx_description
1 polymer ?
#
loop_
_entity_poly.entity_id
_entity_poly.type
_entity_poly.pdbx_seq_one_letter_code
_entity_poly.pdbx_strand_id
1 'polypeptide(L)'
;MGTFAFDFEGGIDLVNNGIFNMGYDKAYLLGEIRDADLFYRQGDDTNPWIALHDFALRWEIQEGTLGVDNQGIVHRAGNPFDPNAVSGPSSEIPTSSNIQASDLINLALDFDLIYGQKVGAEEFRITNNARGLMHFGFLGSVRDAELKWMSGGVWQGATAGAFDPYGANAVTSEGLRFSSQWDYVNLDDIAAKSFLSADNEFRWRLGETADVASLDQSRVNFELGDWTMWGVRTERKPSAHYFPLIAIDVINGAGQGPGGLCWGHGTNFQASGCAGAGGQFMNIQPGRIGNYYGFTHGGDSGALAIVVRDGQLQAYSRKVRLLERQSDGETVNTREFNWGLIYSLANIDANFYLYPGGSRYDSGSASYVGGDGIIADILLKSQTLDASNELQTQNWDHGTHLMIADTEASMGIGFMSSSFVVAGNDTRIWVKPQVGNDYYSGGLDIFSPEARFNYRATFGGGLLPGHPDYDPESTTRAQTVNGANLDLNLEGLVNLRFSPSDPASTSGNNYLGYSGALSLGTSHSDGMLGGTTDVSNCGSLGDSNCGSYLSIAEPSQPEAAIKLANITGDLAFTDGRVDIVGTNERATSPEPKMIIANNIKVGYAAAAHLGSVLDTVPGISSANAGQPVMIDSVMLGDAKLGRMVIPSAQIYSSITLEPQSAAVPFQP
;
A
#
# COMPACT_ATOMS: atom_id res chain seq x y z
N MET A 1 15.43 19.00 -14.86
CA MET A 1 14.63 17.88 -15.38
C MET A 1 15.14 16.59 -14.75
N GLY A 2 14.26 15.69 -14.30
CA GLY A 2 14.67 14.36 -13.82
C GLY A 2 15.10 13.46 -14.97
N THR A 3 15.74 12.34 -14.65
CA THR A 3 16.21 11.36 -15.62
C THR A 3 15.87 9.96 -15.13
N PHE A 4 15.45 9.14 -16.07
CA PHE A 4 15.22 7.72 -15.89
C PHE A 4 16.15 6.98 -16.84
N ALA A 5 16.79 5.92 -16.35
CA ALA A 5 17.61 5.05 -17.17
C ALA A 5 17.25 3.61 -16.86
N PHE A 6 17.15 2.79 -17.89
CA PHE A 6 16.90 1.37 -17.75
C PHE A 6 17.94 0.63 -18.56
N ASP A 7 18.86 -0.05 -17.88
CA ASP A 7 19.82 -0.95 -18.49
C ASP A 7 19.33 -2.38 -18.29
N PHE A 8 19.09 -3.11 -19.36
CA PHE A 8 18.45 -4.41 -19.27
C PHE A 8 18.81 -5.35 -20.43
N GLU A 9 18.86 -6.64 -20.12
CA GLU A 9 18.75 -7.72 -21.09
C GLU A 9 17.39 -8.38 -20.94
N GLY A 10 16.72 -8.67 -22.07
CA GLY A 10 15.38 -9.24 -22.05
C GLY A 10 15.03 -10.00 -23.31
N GLY A 11 14.03 -10.87 -23.19
CA GLY A 11 13.54 -11.74 -24.25
C GLY A 11 12.02 -11.75 -24.32
N ILE A 12 11.49 -11.85 -25.54
CA ILE A 12 10.07 -12.13 -25.78
C ILE A 12 10.00 -13.31 -26.74
N ASP A 13 9.30 -14.37 -26.35
CA ASP A 13 8.93 -15.49 -27.22
C ASP A 13 7.41 -15.62 -27.27
N LEU A 14 6.89 -15.83 -28.47
CA LEU A 14 5.46 -15.83 -28.74
C LEU A 14 5.09 -16.90 -29.76
N VAL A 15 4.22 -17.82 -29.35
CA VAL A 15 3.57 -18.78 -30.25
C VAL A 15 2.06 -18.57 -30.19
N ASN A 16 1.46 -18.25 -31.33
CA ASN A 16 0.02 -18.03 -31.42
C ASN A 16 -0.51 -18.46 -32.80
N ASN A 17 -1.77 -18.91 -32.85
CA ASN A 17 -2.49 -19.25 -34.09
C ASN A 17 -3.34 -18.08 -34.59
N GLY A 18 -2.73 -16.89 -34.64
CA GLY A 18 -3.32 -15.62 -35.07
C GLY A 18 -4.06 -14.87 -33.95
N ILE A 19 -3.82 -13.56 -33.85
CA ILE A 19 -4.32 -12.69 -32.77
C ILE A 19 -5.85 -12.53 -32.71
N PHE A 20 -6.58 -12.92 -33.76
CA PHE A 20 -8.06 -12.84 -33.78
C PHE A 20 -8.72 -14.19 -33.48
N ASN A 21 -7.94 -15.26 -33.29
CA ASN A 21 -8.47 -16.57 -32.95
C ASN A 21 -8.60 -16.72 -31.43
N MET A 22 -9.63 -16.10 -30.86
CA MET A 22 -9.91 -16.17 -29.42
C MET A 22 -10.33 -17.56 -28.93
N GLY A 23 -10.54 -18.52 -29.83
CA GLY A 23 -10.77 -19.92 -29.48
C GLY A 23 -9.49 -20.76 -29.38
N TYR A 24 -8.32 -20.20 -29.67
CA TYR A 24 -7.04 -20.87 -29.49
C TYR A 24 -6.59 -20.75 -28.04
N ASP A 25 -6.50 -21.90 -27.36
CA ASP A 25 -6.18 -22.06 -25.94
C ASP A 25 -4.76 -22.60 -25.71
N LYS A 26 -3.92 -22.64 -26.76
CA LYS A 26 -2.54 -23.12 -26.74
C LYS A 26 -1.52 -22.05 -27.12
N ALA A 27 -1.88 -20.78 -26.94
CA ALA A 27 -0.93 -19.69 -27.11
C ALA A 27 0.14 -19.77 -26.01
N TYR A 28 1.38 -19.54 -26.41
CA TYR A 28 2.53 -19.42 -25.52
C TYR A 28 3.04 -17.97 -25.57
N LEU A 29 3.35 -17.42 -24.41
CA LEU A 29 4.01 -16.12 -24.29
C LEU A 29 5.01 -16.18 -23.15
N LEU A 30 6.28 -15.90 -23.45
CA LEU A 30 7.31 -15.61 -22.46
C LEU A 30 7.78 -14.18 -22.66
N GLY A 31 7.64 -13.35 -21.64
CA GLY A 31 8.35 -12.08 -21.51
C GLY A 31 9.28 -12.14 -20.32
N GLU A 32 10.55 -11.79 -20.51
CA GLU A 32 11.53 -11.77 -19.44
C GLU A 32 12.50 -10.60 -19.52
N ILE A 33 12.91 -10.12 -18.35
CA ILE A 33 13.96 -9.15 -18.12
C ILE A 33 14.86 -9.74 -17.03
N ARG A 34 16.18 -9.68 -17.21
CA ARG A 34 17.16 -10.28 -16.30
C ARG A 34 18.25 -9.28 -15.98
N ASP A 35 18.73 -9.35 -14.73
CA ASP A 35 19.90 -8.62 -14.22
C ASP A 35 19.91 -7.13 -14.61
N ALA A 36 18.74 -6.50 -14.58
CA ALA A 36 18.55 -5.14 -15.07
C ALA A 36 18.69 -4.11 -13.95
N ASP A 37 19.08 -2.89 -14.32
CA ASP A 37 19.14 -1.76 -13.39
C ASP A 37 18.20 -0.65 -13.85
N LEU A 38 17.24 -0.30 -13.00
CA LEU A 38 16.30 0.78 -13.23
C LEU A 38 16.58 1.98 -12.35
N PHE A 39 17.16 3.03 -12.92
CA PHE A 39 17.55 4.23 -12.21
C PHE A 39 16.50 5.33 -12.30
N TYR A 40 16.33 6.03 -11.19
CA TYR A 40 15.63 7.31 -11.12
C TYR A 40 16.49 8.36 -10.41
N ARG A 41 16.73 9.48 -11.10
CA ARG A 41 17.44 10.65 -10.57
C ARG A 41 16.62 11.91 -10.82
N GLN A 42 16.63 12.82 -9.85
CA GLN A 42 15.99 14.11 -9.97
C GLN A 42 17.04 15.17 -10.28
N GLY A 43 16.79 16.06 -11.24
CA GLY A 43 17.74 17.13 -11.58
C GLY A 43 19.00 16.64 -12.31
N ASP A 44 20.13 17.29 -12.04
CA ASP A 44 21.39 17.03 -12.76
C ASP A 44 22.17 15.81 -12.22
N ASP A 45 23.35 15.57 -12.78
CA ASP A 45 24.23 14.46 -12.43
C ASP A 45 24.86 14.53 -11.04
N THR A 46 24.69 15.66 -10.35
CA THR A 46 25.21 15.85 -8.99
C THR A 46 24.22 15.46 -7.89
N ASN A 47 22.98 15.12 -8.26
CA ASN A 47 21.91 14.75 -7.34
C ASN A 47 21.91 13.24 -7.00
N PRO A 48 21.38 12.86 -5.81
CA PRO A 48 21.24 11.47 -5.45
C PRO A 48 20.23 10.75 -6.35
N TRP A 49 20.32 9.43 -6.38
CA TRP A 49 19.46 8.57 -7.19
C TRP A 49 18.99 7.36 -6.38
N ILE A 50 17.90 6.76 -6.85
CA ILE A 50 17.45 5.43 -6.41
C ILE A 50 17.49 4.51 -7.61
N ALA A 51 17.75 3.22 -7.39
CA ALA A 51 17.64 2.22 -8.44
C ALA A 51 16.93 0.95 -7.95
N LEU A 52 16.22 0.30 -8.85
CA LEU A 52 15.87 -1.11 -8.73
C LEU A 52 17.04 -1.89 -9.30
N HIS A 53 17.82 -2.52 -8.43
CA HIS A 53 19.02 -3.29 -8.79
C HIS A 53 18.70 -4.77 -8.88
N ASP A 54 19.44 -5.49 -9.72
CA ASP A 54 19.21 -6.91 -10.02
C ASP A 54 17.74 -7.16 -10.40
N PHE A 55 17.14 -6.21 -11.12
CA PHE A 55 15.74 -6.26 -11.51
C PHE A 55 15.52 -7.43 -12.47
N ALA A 56 14.77 -8.41 -11.98
CA ALA A 56 14.32 -9.55 -12.74
C ALA A 56 12.79 -9.49 -12.87
N LEU A 57 12.28 -9.67 -14.09
CA LEU A 57 10.85 -9.79 -14.36
C LEU A 57 10.64 -10.99 -15.28
N ARG A 58 9.65 -11.83 -14.99
CA ARG A 58 9.20 -12.92 -15.85
C ARG A 58 7.69 -12.99 -15.87
N TRP A 59 7.15 -13.12 -17.07
CA TRP A 59 5.76 -13.39 -17.36
C TRP A 59 5.68 -14.53 -18.38
N GLU A 60 5.30 -15.72 -17.95
CA GLU A 60 5.21 -16.89 -18.83
C GLU A 60 3.82 -17.53 -18.80
N ILE A 61 3.14 -17.51 -19.94
CA ILE A 61 1.94 -18.30 -20.22
C ILE A 61 2.40 -19.54 -20.98
N GLN A 62 2.30 -20.72 -20.37
CA GLN A 62 2.74 -21.97 -20.99
C GLN A 62 1.77 -22.45 -22.07
N GLU A 63 0.47 -22.43 -21.75
CA GLU A 63 -0.63 -22.63 -22.69
C GLU A 63 -1.77 -21.72 -22.24
N GLY A 64 -2.45 -21.06 -23.17
CA GLY A 64 -3.57 -20.17 -22.85
C GLY A 64 -4.15 -19.48 -24.08
N THR A 65 -4.96 -18.45 -23.86
CA THR A 65 -5.50 -17.61 -24.93
C THR A 65 -4.77 -16.28 -24.95
N LEU A 66 -4.24 -15.93 -26.12
CA LEU A 66 -3.70 -14.62 -26.40
C LEU A 66 -4.36 -14.08 -27.67
N GLY A 67 -5.01 -12.93 -27.60
CA GLY A 67 -5.60 -12.34 -28.78
C GLY A 67 -6.29 -11.01 -28.52
N VAL A 68 -7.15 -10.62 -29.46
CA VAL A 68 -7.92 -9.40 -29.43
C VAL A 68 -9.41 -9.75 -29.53
N ASP A 69 -10.20 -9.28 -28.56
CA ASP A 69 -11.65 -9.34 -28.58
C ASP A 69 -12.27 -7.98 -28.92
N ASN A 70 -13.59 -7.84 -28.75
CA ASN A 70 -14.30 -6.59 -29.04
C ASN A 70 -14.03 -5.47 -28.03
N GLN A 71 -13.33 -5.76 -26.93
CA GLN A 71 -13.00 -4.81 -25.87
C GLN A 71 -11.50 -4.50 -25.82
N GLY A 72 -10.62 -5.42 -26.25
CA GLY A 72 -9.18 -5.16 -26.33
C GLY A 72 -8.29 -6.40 -26.43
N ILE A 73 -7.04 -6.25 -26.02
CA ILE A 73 -6.06 -7.35 -26.00
C ILE A 73 -6.28 -8.18 -24.73
N VAL A 74 -6.44 -9.49 -24.88
CA VAL A 74 -6.71 -10.43 -23.78
C VAL A 74 -5.61 -11.46 -23.71
N HIS A 75 -5.09 -11.64 -22.50
CA HIS A 75 -4.17 -12.70 -22.10
C HIS A 75 -4.89 -13.51 -21.03
N ARG A 76 -5.15 -14.79 -21.28
CA ARG A 76 -5.91 -15.64 -20.37
C ARG A 76 -5.28 -17.01 -20.21
N ALA A 77 -5.26 -17.52 -18.99
CA ALA A 77 -4.99 -18.92 -18.68
C ALA A 77 -6.19 -19.48 -17.90
N GLY A 78 -6.56 -20.72 -18.17
CA GLY A 78 -7.69 -21.38 -17.51
C GLY A 78 -9.05 -20.74 -17.75
N ASN A 79 -9.99 -20.94 -16.81
CA ASN A 79 -11.35 -20.40 -16.90
C ASN A 79 -11.64 -19.46 -15.73
N PRO A 80 -11.28 -18.17 -15.85
CA PRO A 80 -11.33 -17.25 -14.73
C PRO A 80 -12.75 -16.76 -14.38
N PHE A 81 -13.78 -17.20 -15.13
CA PHE A 81 -15.17 -16.80 -14.95
C PHE A 81 -16.09 -17.93 -14.47
N ASP A 82 -15.56 -19.14 -14.26
CA ASP A 82 -16.34 -20.22 -13.68
C ASP A 82 -16.05 -20.31 -12.17
N PRO A 83 -16.92 -19.73 -11.31
CA PRO A 83 -16.76 -19.85 -9.86
C PRO A 83 -16.83 -21.31 -9.37
N ASN A 84 -17.27 -22.25 -10.23
CA ASN A 84 -17.29 -23.68 -9.96
C ASN A 84 -16.06 -24.43 -10.52
N ALA A 85 -15.13 -23.74 -11.21
CA ALA A 85 -13.89 -24.32 -11.75
C ALA A 85 -12.71 -24.36 -10.75
N VAL A 86 -13.01 -24.30 -9.44
CA VAL A 86 -12.09 -24.54 -8.30
C VAL A 86 -11.40 -23.27 -7.74
N SER A 87 -12.07 -22.58 -6.82
CA SER A 87 -11.54 -22.33 -5.46
C SER A 87 -12.63 -21.69 -4.58
N GLY A 88 -13.01 -22.39 -3.51
CA GLY A 88 -13.92 -21.91 -2.49
C GLY A 88 -14.04 -22.95 -1.36
N PRO A 89 -14.14 -22.55 -0.08
CA PRO A 89 -14.27 -23.45 1.05
C PRO A 89 -15.71 -23.99 1.10
N SER A 90 -16.03 -24.98 0.27
CA SER A 90 -17.13 -25.88 0.59
C SER A 90 -16.65 -26.90 1.63
N SER A 91 -17.52 -27.22 2.59
CA SER A 91 -17.33 -28.30 3.57
C SER A 91 -17.15 -29.71 2.97
N GLU A 92 -17.21 -29.81 1.65
CA GLU A 92 -16.70 -30.92 0.86
C GLU A 92 -15.37 -30.49 0.25
N ILE A 93 -14.30 -31.23 0.56
CA ILE A 93 -12.97 -31.13 -0.06
C ILE A 93 -13.12 -30.69 -1.53
N PRO A 94 -12.79 -29.43 -1.89
CA PRO A 94 -12.80 -29.02 -3.27
C PRO A 94 -11.76 -29.89 -3.96
N THR A 95 -12.19 -30.78 -4.85
CA THR A 95 -11.24 -31.57 -5.61
C THR A 95 -10.49 -30.58 -6.50
N SER A 96 -9.27 -30.27 -6.08
CA SER A 96 -8.11 -29.82 -6.86
C SER A 96 -7.81 -30.73 -8.07
N SER A 97 -8.80 -31.41 -8.64
CA SER A 97 -8.68 -32.46 -9.65
C SER A 97 -8.61 -31.94 -11.07
N ASN A 98 -8.81 -30.65 -11.34
CA ASN A 98 -8.92 -30.15 -12.73
C ASN A 98 -7.87 -29.12 -13.18
N ILE A 99 -6.98 -28.61 -12.31
CA ILE A 99 -5.90 -27.69 -12.75
C ILE A 99 -5.00 -28.39 -13.79
N GLN A 100 -4.76 -27.73 -14.92
CA GLN A 100 -3.87 -28.14 -16.00
C GLN A 100 -2.74 -27.12 -16.17
N ALA A 101 -1.70 -27.47 -16.93
CA ALA A 101 -0.63 -26.52 -17.26
C ALA A 101 -1.14 -25.28 -18.00
N SER A 102 -2.23 -25.42 -18.76
CA SER A 102 -2.94 -24.33 -19.46
C SER A 102 -3.67 -23.35 -18.55
N ASP A 103 -3.73 -23.64 -17.25
CA ASP A 103 -4.37 -22.78 -16.28
C ASP A 103 -3.38 -21.85 -15.60
N LEU A 104 -2.08 -21.99 -15.90
CA LEU A 104 -1.00 -21.36 -15.13
C LEU A 104 -0.30 -20.24 -15.89
N ILE A 105 0.07 -19.21 -15.13
CA ILE A 105 1.04 -18.21 -15.54
C ILE A 105 2.18 -18.21 -14.52
N ASN A 106 3.41 -18.44 -14.97
CA ASN A 106 4.59 -18.32 -14.13
C ASN A 106 5.03 -16.86 -14.08
N LEU A 107 5.20 -16.37 -12.86
CA LEU A 107 5.55 -15.00 -12.56
C LEU A 107 6.87 -14.95 -11.79
N ALA A 108 7.67 -13.94 -12.09
CA ALA A 108 8.73 -13.50 -11.21
C ALA A 108 8.85 -11.97 -11.31
N LEU A 109 9.02 -11.32 -10.18
CA LEU A 109 9.48 -9.94 -10.06
C LEU A 109 10.42 -9.93 -8.86
N ASP A 110 11.65 -9.49 -8.98
CA ASP A 110 12.61 -9.48 -7.87
C ASP A 110 13.59 -8.34 -8.08
N PHE A 111 13.84 -7.53 -7.05
CA PHE A 111 14.83 -6.46 -7.10
C PHE A 111 15.24 -5.99 -5.71
N ASP A 112 16.42 -5.39 -5.64
CA ASP A 112 16.92 -4.65 -4.49
C ASP A 112 16.74 -3.15 -4.73
N LEU A 113 15.94 -2.48 -3.89
CA LEU A 113 15.88 -1.03 -3.89
C LEU A 113 17.14 -0.48 -3.24
N ILE A 114 17.90 0.29 -4.00
CA ILE A 114 19.16 0.88 -3.54
C ILE A 114 19.16 2.40 -3.70
N TYR A 115 19.85 3.06 -2.79
CA TYR A 115 20.07 4.50 -2.77
C TYR A 115 21.53 4.81 -3.10
N GLY A 116 21.74 5.63 -4.11
CA GLY A 116 23.05 6.12 -4.50
C GLY A 116 23.29 7.56 -4.06
N GLN A 117 24.41 7.78 -3.37
CA GLN A 117 24.88 9.13 -3.10
C GLN A 117 25.52 9.77 -4.34
N LYS A 118 25.68 11.10 -4.28
CA LYS A 118 26.39 11.91 -5.28
C LYS A 118 27.76 11.32 -5.63
N VAL A 119 27.97 10.91 -6.89
CA VAL A 119 29.30 10.47 -7.37
C VAL A 119 29.60 11.03 -8.77
N GLY A 120 30.29 12.18 -8.81
CA GLY A 120 31.01 12.65 -10.00
C GLY A 120 30.20 12.66 -11.30
N ALA A 121 30.89 12.60 -12.43
CA ALA A 121 30.29 12.61 -13.77
C ALA A 121 29.95 11.20 -14.30
N GLU A 122 29.87 10.17 -13.43
CA GLU A 122 29.51 8.82 -13.88
C GLU A 122 27.98 8.71 -13.98
N GLU A 123 27.49 8.66 -15.22
CA GLU A 123 26.07 8.49 -15.54
C GLU A 123 25.64 7.05 -15.24
N PHE A 124 24.58 6.90 -14.41
CA PHE A 124 23.78 5.67 -14.21
C PHE A 124 24.58 4.36 -14.07
N ARG A 125 25.42 4.30 -13.05
CA ARG A 125 26.13 3.08 -12.66
C ARG A 125 25.99 2.83 -11.17
N ILE A 126 25.79 1.57 -10.78
CA ILE A 126 25.88 1.18 -9.38
C ILE A 126 27.34 1.36 -8.93
N THR A 127 27.54 2.23 -7.94
CA THR A 127 28.87 2.54 -7.39
C THR A 127 29.04 1.89 -6.02
N ASN A 128 30.28 1.84 -5.52
CA ASN A 128 30.56 1.34 -4.17
C ASN A 128 29.92 2.19 -3.04
N ASN A 129 29.36 3.36 -3.36
CA ASN A 129 28.64 4.19 -2.40
C ASN A 129 27.11 3.95 -2.44
N ALA A 130 26.65 3.01 -3.25
CA ALA A 130 25.25 2.60 -3.28
C ALA A 130 24.91 1.76 -2.04
N ARG A 131 23.74 2.02 -1.48
CA ARG A 131 23.33 1.50 -0.17
C ARG A 131 21.96 0.86 -0.25
N GLY A 132 21.81 -0.26 0.44
CA GLY A 132 20.56 -1.00 0.49
C GLY A 132 19.45 -0.21 1.19
N LEU A 133 18.25 -0.19 0.62
CA LEU A 133 17.03 0.25 1.30
C LEU A 133 16.15 -0.93 1.70
N MET A 134 15.72 -1.72 0.71
CA MET A 134 14.82 -2.86 0.93
C MET A 134 14.83 -3.81 -0.27
N HIS A 135 14.57 -5.09 0.00
CA HIS A 135 14.38 -6.12 -1.01
C HIS A 135 12.88 -6.30 -1.24
N PHE A 136 12.47 -6.44 -2.49
CA PHE A 136 11.09 -6.75 -2.85
C PHE A 136 11.07 -7.77 -3.99
N GLY A 137 10.19 -8.77 -3.87
CA GLY A 137 9.89 -9.64 -4.98
C GLY A 137 8.64 -10.48 -4.81
N PHE A 138 8.22 -11.11 -5.89
CA PHE A 138 7.32 -12.24 -5.89
C PHE A 138 7.74 -13.25 -6.95
N LEU A 139 7.45 -14.52 -6.71
CA LEU A 139 7.75 -15.60 -7.65
C LEU A 139 6.73 -16.73 -7.52
N GLY A 140 6.69 -17.59 -8.52
CA GLY A 140 5.86 -18.79 -8.55
C GLY A 140 4.81 -18.72 -9.65
N SER A 141 3.66 -19.34 -9.43
CA SER A 141 2.60 -19.40 -10.43
C SER A 141 1.29 -18.83 -9.91
N VAL A 142 0.56 -18.16 -10.78
CA VAL A 142 -0.87 -17.86 -10.58
C VAL A 142 -1.70 -18.74 -11.50
N ARG A 143 -2.95 -18.96 -11.14
CA ARG A 143 -3.91 -19.74 -11.94
C ARG A 143 -5.15 -18.92 -12.29
N ASP A 144 -5.88 -19.39 -13.29
CA ASP A 144 -7.16 -18.79 -13.72
C ASP A 144 -7.01 -17.28 -13.91
N ALA A 145 -5.96 -16.91 -14.62
CA ALA A 145 -5.56 -15.53 -14.80
C ALA A 145 -6.20 -14.94 -16.05
N GLU A 146 -6.68 -13.69 -15.95
CA GLU A 146 -6.95 -12.85 -17.11
C GLU A 146 -6.32 -11.47 -16.92
N LEU A 147 -5.57 -11.06 -17.93
CA LEU A 147 -5.13 -9.68 -18.11
C LEU A 147 -5.74 -9.16 -19.39
N LYS A 148 -6.33 -7.98 -19.31
CA LYS A 148 -7.00 -7.37 -20.43
C LYS A 148 -6.59 -5.91 -20.56
N TRP A 149 -6.18 -5.52 -21.76
CA TRP A 149 -5.82 -4.16 -22.11
C TRP A 149 -6.89 -3.61 -23.05
N MET A 150 -7.60 -2.57 -22.61
CA MET A 150 -8.74 -1.99 -23.30
C MET A 150 -8.44 -0.55 -23.70
N SER A 151 -8.99 -0.13 -24.84
CA SER A 151 -9.00 1.29 -25.20
C SER A 151 -10.00 2.07 -24.34
N GLY A 152 -9.78 3.38 -24.21
CA GLY A 152 -10.66 4.29 -23.49
C GLY A 152 -10.08 4.59 -22.12
N GLY A 153 -9.67 5.83 -21.87
CA GLY A 153 -8.98 6.22 -20.65
C GLY A 153 -9.94 6.58 -19.52
N VAL A 154 -9.59 7.65 -18.80
CA VAL A 154 -10.40 8.18 -17.72
C VAL A 154 -11.71 8.75 -18.29
N TRP A 155 -12.83 8.51 -17.60
CA TRP A 155 -14.12 9.07 -17.97
C TRP A 155 -14.29 10.47 -17.40
N GLN A 156 -15.12 11.29 -18.05
CA GLN A 156 -15.53 12.56 -17.48
C GLN A 156 -16.57 12.30 -16.39
N GLY A 157 -16.33 12.82 -15.19
CA GLY A 157 -17.30 12.79 -14.10
C GLY A 157 -18.63 13.42 -14.53
N ALA A 158 -19.74 12.78 -14.17
CA ALA A 158 -21.09 13.27 -14.50
C ALA A 158 -21.42 14.57 -13.73
N THR A 159 -22.15 15.49 -14.38
CA THR A 159 -22.71 16.69 -13.73
C THR A 159 -23.92 16.39 -12.84
N ALA A 160 -24.43 15.15 -12.88
CA ALA A 160 -25.47 14.65 -12.00
C ALA A 160 -25.40 13.11 -11.85
N GLY A 161 -25.61 12.58 -10.65
CA GLY A 161 -25.74 11.14 -10.40
C GLY A 161 -24.45 10.44 -9.93
N ALA A 162 -24.43 9.11 -10.06
CA ALA A 162 -23.27 8.26 -9.79
C ALA A 162 -22.22 8.39 -10.89
N PHE A 163 -20.95 8.33 -10.53
CA PHE A 163 -19.85 8.20 -11.47
C PHE A 163 -19.76 6.74 -11.92
N ASP A 164 -20.41 6.43 -13.03
CA ASP A 164 -20.44 5.08 -13.60
C ASP A 164 -19.44 4.97 -14.77
N PRO A 165 -18.29 4.29 -14.57
CA PRO A 165 -17.29 4.10 -15.62
C PRO A 165 -17.70 3.07 -16.69
N TYR A 166 -18.78 2.31 -16.46
CA TYR A 166 -19.32 1.27 -17.33
C TYR A 166 -20.64 1.67 -17.99
N GLY A 167 -21.19 2.83 -17.64
CA GLY A 167 -22.46 3.30 -18.14
C GLY A 167 -22.43 3.55 -19.64
N ALA A 168 -23.54 3.27 -20.32
CA ALA A 168 -23.66 3.44 -21.78
C ALA A 168 -23.42 4.90 -22.27
N ASN A 169 -23.44 5.87 -21.36
CA ASN A 169 -23.20 7.29 -21.64
C ASN A 169 -21.85 7.80 -21.10
N ALA A 170 -20.99 6.91 -20.57
CA ALA A 170 -19.68 7.31 -20.06
C ALA A 170 -18.81 7.80 -21.24
N VAL A 171 -18.48 9.09 -21.23
CA VAL A 171 -17.55 9.67 -22.20
C VAL A 171 -16.14 9.45 -21.67
N THR A 172 -15.42 8.53 -22.30
CA THR A 172 -14.04 8.17 -21.97
C THR A 172 -13.06 8.92 -22.88
N SER A 173 -11.93 9.33 -22.34
CA SER A 173 -10.81 9.84 -23.14
C SER A 173 -10.16 8.73 -23.99
N GLU A 174 -9.14 9.08 -24.76
CA GLU A 174 -8.37 8.15 -25.61
C GLU A 174 -7.26 7.39 -24.86
N GLY A 175 -7.21 7.46 -23.52
CA GLY A 175 -6.23 6.74 -22.71
C GLY A 175 -6.41 5.21 -22.69
N LEU A 176 -5.73 4.56 -21.76
CA LEU A 176 -5.65 3.10 -21.65
C LEU A 176 -6.38 2.61 -20.40
N ARG A 177 -7.09 1.50 -20.52
CA ARG A 177 -7.64 0.74 -19.39
C ARG A 177 -7.00 -0.63 -19.33
N PHE A 178 -6.87 -1.14 -18.13
CA PHE A 178 -6.50 -2.52 -17.91
C PHE A 178 -7.34 -3.15 -16.82
N SER A 179 -7.58 -4.45 -16.94
CA SER A 179 -8.11 -5.29 -15.88
C SER A 179 -7.19 -6.47 -15.65
N SER A 180 -7.15 -6.93 -14.41
CA SER A 180 -6.34 -8.06 -13.99
C SER A 180 -7.08 -8.89 -12.96
N GLN A 181 -7.09 -10.20 -13.14
CA GLN A 181 -7.67 -11.13 -12.18
C GLN A 181 -6.89 -12.45 -12.18
N TRP A 182 -6.75 -13.09 -11.02
CA TRP A 182 -6.18 -14.44 -10.88
C TRP A 182 -6.35 -14.98 -9.46
N ASP A 183 -6.09 -16.28 -9.31
CA ASP A 183 -5.86 -16.93 -8.02
C ASP A 183 -4.41 -17.39 -7.88
N TYR A 184 -3.98 -17.64 -6.65
CA TYR A 184 -2.62 -18.07 -6.36
C TYR A 184 -2.53 -19.60 -6.37
N VAL A 185 -1.41 -20.14 -6.86
CA VAL A 185 -1.07 -21.56 -6.67
C VAL A 185 -0.57 -21.75 -5.25
N ASN A 186 -1.26 -22.60 -4.49
CA ASN A 186 -0.99 -22.84 -3.07
C ASN A 186 -0.46 -24.27 -2.82
N LEU A 187 -0.18 -24.60 -1.55
CA LEU A 187 0.37 -25.91 -1.20
C LEU A 187 -0.64 -27.05 -1.41
N ASP A 188 -1.95 -26.78 -1.31
CA ASP A 188 -2.99 -27.79 -1.55
C ASP A 188 -3.06 -28.15 -3.05
N ASP A 189 -2.88 -27.17 -3.94
CA ASP A 189 -2.78 -27.39 -5.38
C ASP A 189 -1.54 -28.24 -5.72
N ILE A 190 -0.39 -27.91 -5.13
CA ILE A 190 0.87 -28.66 -5.33
C ILE A 190 0.73 -30.10 -4.84
N ALA A 191 0.15 -30.31 -3.65
CA ALA A 191 -0.06 -31.65 -3.09
C ALA A 191 -0.99 -32.51 -3.95
N ALA A 192 -1.94 -31.89 -4.64
CA ALA A 192 -2.91 -32.57 -5.48
C ALA A 192 -2.41 -32.88 -6.90
N LYS A 193 -1.40 -32.17 -7.39
CA LYS A 193 -0.99 -32.20 -8.80
C LYS A 193 0.46 -32.61 -9.00
N SER A 194 0.68 -33.78 -9.61
CA SER A 194 2.02 -34.32 -9.85
C SER A 194 2.89 -33.53 -10.83
N PHE A 195 2.32 -32.59 -11.59
CA PHE A 195 3.07 -31.75 -12.53
C PHE A 195 3.51 -30.41 -11.93
N LEU A 196 2.99 -30.05 -10.75
CA LEU A 196 3.43 -28.89 -9.99
C LEU A 196 4.59 -29.28 -9.06
N SER A 197 5.49 -28.33 -8.82
CA SER A 197 6.56 -28.45 -7.82
C SER A 197 6.48 -27.30 -6.80
N ALA A 198 7.35 -27.34 -5.80
CA ALA A 198 7.50 -26.24 -4.84
C ALA A 198 7.86 -24.90 -5.52
N ASP A 199 8.43 -24.92 -6.72
CA ASP A 199 8.77 -23.70 -7.47
C ASP A 199 7.54 -22.99 -8.01
N ASN A 200 6.42 -23.70 -8.18
CA ASN A 200 5.14 -23.14 -8.61
C ASN A 200 4.37 -22.44 -7.48
N GLU A 201 4.74 -22.65 -6.22
CA GLU A 201 4.09 -21.96 -5.09
C GLU A 201 4.27 -20.45 -5.25
N PHE A 202 3.16 -19.72 -5.27
CA PHE A 202 3.23 -18.26 -5.28
C PHE A 202 3.74 -17.74 -3.94
N ARG A 203 4.77 -16.90 -4.00
CA ARG A 203 5.49 -16.41 -2.83
C ARG A 203 5.82 -14.93 -2.98
N TRP A 204 5.55 -14.15 -1.94
CA TRP A 204 6.02 -12.76 -1.81
C TRP A 204 7.26 -12.72 -0.95
N ARG A 205 8.25 -11.92 -1.34
CA ARG A 205 9.52 -11.73 -0.64
C ARG A 205 9.73 -10.26 -0.30
N LEU A 206 10.10 -10.02 0.95
CA LEU A 206 10.35 -8.68 1.49
C LEU A 206 11.48 -8.76 2.51
N GLY A 207 12.37 -7.79 2.55
CA GLY A 207 13.27 -7.68 3.69
C GLY A 207 14.49 -6.83 3.43
N GLU A 208 15.59 -7.21 4.05
CA GLU A 208 16.83 -6.46 4.01
C GLU A 208 17.59 -6.65 2.71
N THR A 209 18.39 -5.64 2.38
CA THR A 209 19.41 -5.67 1.33
C THR A 209 20.77 -5.39 1.95
N ALA A 210 21.81 -5.95 1.35
CA ALA A 210 23.17 -5.64 1.74
C ALA A 210 23.66 -4.39 0.99
N ASP A 211 24.53 -3.60 1.61
CA ASP A 211 25.25 -2.54 0.91
C ASP A 211 26.12 -3.15 -0.21
N VAL A 212 26.09 -2.58 -1.42
CA VAL A 212 26.71 -3.17 -2.63
C VAL A 212 28.22 -3.38 -2.46
N ALA A 213 28.89 -2.51 -1.70
CA ALA A 213 30.33 -2.61 -1.44
C ALA A 213 30.70 -3.43 -0.19
N SER A 214 29.70 -3.94 0.55
CA SER A 214 29.95 -4.71 1.77
C SER A 214 30.58 -6.07 1.43
N LEU A 215 31.61 -6.45 2.20
CA LEU A 215 32.16 -7.81 2.18
C LEU A 215 31.26 -8.80 2.91
N ASP A 216 30.36 -8.30 3.76
CA ASP A 216 29.34 -9.08 4.45
C ASP A 216 28.01 -8.90 3.72
N GLN A 217 27.55 -9.97 3.05
CA GLN A 217 26.28 -9.99 2.32
C GLN A 217 25.15 -10.63 3.13
N SER A 218 25.31 -10.74 4.45
CA SER A 218 24.24 -11.24 5.30
C SER A 218 23.01 -10.34 5.21
N ARG A 219 21.84 -10.96 5.07
CA ARG A 219 20.54 -10.28 5.00
C ARG A 219 19.44 -11.24 5.36
N VAL A 220 18.35 -10.71 5.91
CA VAL A 220 17.17 -11.51 6.23
C VAL A 220 15.98 -11.06 5.39
N ASN A 221 15.32 -12.03 4.75
CA ASN A 221 14.10 -11.80 4.00
C ASN A 221 12.95 -12.64 4.56
N PHE A 222 11.77 -12.05 4.65
CA PHE A 222 10.50 -12.75 4.81
C PHE A 222 10.02 -13.26 3.48
N GLU A 223 9.52 -14.49 3.47
CA GLU A 223 8.79 -15.06 2.37
C GLU A 223 7.39 -15.47 2.84
N LEU A 224 6.38 -14.90 2.21
CA LEU A 224 4.97 -15.16 2.47
C LEU A 224 4.48 -16.11 1.38
N GLY A 225 4.14 -17.33 1.77
CA GLY A 225 3.73 -18.39 0.87
C GLY A 225 2.36 -18.94 1.19
N ASP A 226 1.98 -19.97 0.44
CA ASP A 226 0.71 -20.68 0.61
C ASP A 226 -0.50 -19.73 0.64
N TRP A 227 -0.56 -18.85 -0.36
CA TRP A 227 -1.61 -17.85 -0.49
C TRP A 227 -2.95 -18.49 -0.81
N THR A 228 -3.95 -18.17 0.01
CA THR A 228 -5.30 -18.69 -0.16
C THR A 228 -6.31 -17.56 -0.21
N MET A 229 -7.42 -17.79 -0.92
CA MET A 229 -8.54 -16.86 -0.98
C MET A 229 -9.17 -16.73 0.41
N TRP A 230 -9.45 -15.50 0.81
CA TRP A 230 -10.28 -15.21 1.96
C TRP A 230 -11.76 -15.46 1.61
N GLY A 231 -12.59 -16.03 2.49
CA GLY A 231 -14.02 -16.22 2.21
C GLY A 231 -14.32 -17.06 0.96
N VAL A 232 -15.41 -16.74 0.24
CA VAL A 232 -15.87 -17.48 -0.96
C VAL A 232 -15.88 -16.61 -2.22
N ARG A 233 -15.80 -17.23 -3.41
CA ARG A 233 -16.04 -16.54 -4.68
C ARG A 233 -17.48 -16.07 -4.79
N THR A 234 -17.67 -14.87 -5.32
CA THR A 234 -18.98 -14.30 -5.64
C THR A 234 -18.91 -13.55 -6.98
N GLU A 235 -20.02 -13.11 -7.52
CA GLU A 235 -20.02 -12.24 -8.72
C GLU A 235 -19.20 -10.96 -8.51
N ARG A 236 -19.23 -10.40 -7.28
CA ARG A 236 -18.46 -9.20 -6.90
C ARG A 236 -17.01 -9.51 -6.52
N LYS A 237 -16.64 -10.79 -6.40
CA LYS A 237 -15.32 -11.28 -5.98
C LYS A 237 -15.04 -12.59 -6.73
N PRO A 238 -14.76 -12.52 -8.03
CA PRO A 238 -14.60 -13.72 -8.85
C PRO A 238 -13.29 -14.45 -8.54
N SER A 239 -12.28 -13.79 -7.98
CA SER A 239 -10.94 -14.32 -7.75
C SER A 239 -10.26 -13.64 -6.55
N ALA A 240 -9.15 -14.23 -6.09
CA ALA A 240 -8.35 -13.73 -4.96
C ALA A 240 -7.75 -12.34 -5.25
N HIS A 241 -7.21 -12.14 -6.44
CA HIS A 241 -6.82 -10.83 -6.97
C HIS A 241 -7.84 -10.43 -8.04
N TYR A 242 -8.50 -9.29 -7.90
CA TYR A 242 -9.49 -8.82 -8.86
C TYR A 242 -9.46 -7.30 -8.96
N PHE A 243 -8.97 -6.79 -10.09
CA PHE A 243 -8.95 -5.37 -10.42
C PHE A 243 -9.63 -5.20 -11.78
N PRO A 244 -10.95 -4.93 -11.80
CA PRO A 244 -11.72 -4.87 -13.04
C PRO A 244 -11.48 -3.60 -13.85
N LEU A 245 -10.98 -2.55 -13.22
CA LEU A 245 -10.69 -1.30 -13.89
C LEU A 245 -9.53 -0.56 -13.24
N ILE A 246 -8.47 -0.43 -14.01
CA ILE A 246 -7.43 0.56 -13.78
C ILE A 246 -7.26 1.35 -15.09
N ALA A 247 -7.42 2.66 -15.03
CA ALA A 247 -7.28 3.56 -16.17
C ALA A 247 -6.01 4.42 -16.01
N ILE A 248 -5.23 4.51 -17.09
CA ILE A 248 -4.07 5.39 -17.21
C ILE A 248 -4.34 6.37 -18.33
N ASP A 249 -4.21 7.65 -18.05
CA ASP A 249 -4.53 8.71 -19.00
C ASP A 249 -3.75 9.99 -18.75
N VAL A 250 -3.64 10.85 -19.76
CA VAL A 250 -3.11 12.19 -19.61
C VAL A 250 -4.26 13.17 -19.55
N ILE A 251 -4.40 13.84 -18.42
CA ILE A 251 -5.39 14.90 -18.23
C ILE A 251 -4.72 16.26 -18.39
N ASN A 252 -5.39 17.18 -19.09
CA ASN A 252 -4.85 18.48 -19.50
C ASN A 252 -5.40 19.64 -18.65
N GLY A 253 -5.73 19.39 -17.38
CA GLY A 253 -6.12 20.42 -16.42
C GLY A 253 -7.47 20.19 -15.73
N ALA A 254 -7.97 21.26 -15.13
CA ALA A 254 -9.08 21.32 -14.21
C ALA A 254 -10.41 20.98 -14.89
N GLY A 255 -11.22 20.15 -14.22
CA GLY A 255 -12.50 19.70 -14.74
C GLY A 255 -12.41 18.48 -15.66
N GLN A 256 -11.19 17.99 -15.95
CA GLN A 256 -10.98 16.67 -16.55
C GLN A 256 -10.70 15.65 -15.44
N GLY A 257 -11.36 14.49 -15.50
CA GLY A 257 -11.18 13.42 -14.53
C GLY A 257 -12.48 12.75 -14.09
N PRO A 258 -12.38 11.68 -13.29
CA PRO A 258 -13.50 10.81 -12.94
C PRO A 258 -14.41 11.39 -11.85
N GLY A 259 -14.10 12.57 -11.32
CA GLY A 259 -14.71 13.13 -10.11
C GLY A 259 -14.09 12.56 -8.82
N GLY A 260 -14.70 12.91 -7.68
CA GLY A 260 -14.25 12.48 -6.36
C GLY A 260 -14.71 11.08 -5.96
N LEU A 261 -14.31 10.66 -4.75
CA LEU A 261 -14.71 9.40 -4.14
C LEU A 261 -15.73 9.64 -3.01
N CYS A 262 -16.63 8.69 -2.81
CA CYS A 262 -17.58 8.70 -1.70
C CYS A 262 -17.08 7.78 -0.57
N TRP A 263 -16.72 8.37 0.57
CA TRP A 263 -16.33 7.67 1.78
C TRP A 263 -17.56 7.35 2.64
N GLY A 264 -17.74 6.11 3.07
CA GLY A 264 -18.96 5.66 3.76
C GLY A 264 -19.94 4.88 2.87
N HIS A 265 -19.72 4.88 1.54
CA HIS A 265 -20.58 4.22 0.56
C HIS A 265 -19.76 3.55 -0.56
N GLY A 266 -20.29 2.48 -1.15
CA GLY A 266 -19.65 1.74 -2.26
C GLY A 266 -19.65 2.52 -3.57
N THR A 267 -20.82 2.95 -4.01
CA THR A 267 -20.94 3.82 -5.19
C THR A 267 -20.31 5.21 -5.00
N ASN A 268 -19.53 5.67 -5.98
CA ASN A 268 -18.99 7.03 -6.02
C ASN A 268 -19.98 8.00 -6.67
N PHE A 269 -20.40 9.04 -5.93
CA PHE A 269 -21.34 10.05 -6.40
C PHE A 269 -20.70 11.44 -6.43
N GLN A 270 -21.35 12.37 -7.12
CA GLN A 270 -21.16 13.80 -6.83
C GLN A 270 -21.47 14.15 -5.37
N ALA A 271 -20.98 15.30 -4.91
CA ALA A 271 -21.04 15.72 -3.50
C ALA A 271 -22.43 15.59 -2.84
N SER A 272 -23.49 16.09 -3.48
CA SER A 272 -24.86 16.02 -2.95
C SER A 272 -25.41 14.59 -2.89
N GLY A 273 -25.07 13.75 -3.87
CA GLY A 273 -25.48 12.35 -3.92
C GLY A 273 -24.78 11.52 -2.84
N CYS A 274 -23.48 11.77 -2.63
CA CYS A 274 -22.71 11.09 -1.60
C CYS A 274 -23.25 11.44 -0.20
N ALA A 275 -23.51 12.72 0.07
CA ALA A 275 -24.15 13.14 1.32
C ALA A 275 -25.55 12.54 1.50
N GLY A 276 -26.36 12.50 0.44
CA GLY A 276 -27.69 11.88 0.47
C GLY A 276 -27.66 10.37 0.72
N ALA A 277 -26.57 9.69 0.34
CA ALA A 277 -26.32 8.27 0.58
C ALA A 277 -25.67 7.99 1.95
N GLY A 278 -25.48 9.01 2.80
CA GLY A 278 -24.84 8.87 4.11
C GLY A 278 -23.31 8.84 4.08
N GLY A 279 -22.70 9.16 2.94
CA GLY A 279 -21.24 9.23 2.78
C GLY A 279 -20.68 10.67 2.79
N GLN A 280 -19.36 10.75 2.84
CA GLN A 280 -18.58 11.98 2.73
C GLN A 280 -17.87 12.03 1.37
N PHE A 281 -18.12 13.10 0.63
CA PHE A 281 -17.47 13.30 -0.67
C PHE A 281 -16.04 13.82 -0.49
N MET A 282 -15.08 13.16 -1.11
CA MET A 282 -13.67 13.53 -1.10
C MET A 282 -13.21 13.76 -2.53
N ASN A 283 -12.53 14.87 -2.80
CA ASN A 283 -12.14 15.18 -4.17
C ASN A 283 -10.90 16.04 -4.24
N ILE A 284 -9.91 15.54 -4.97
CA ILE A 284 -8.74 16.31 -5.34
C ILE A 284 -8.97 16.82 -6.75
N GLN A 285 -8.94 18.14 -6.91
CA GLN A 285 -9.14 18.74 -8.22
C GLN A 285 -7.87 18.58 -9.04
N PRO A 286 -7.91 17.83 -10.17
CA PRO A 286 -6.71 17.62 -10.95
C PRO A 286 -6.24 18.92 -11.61
N GLY A 287 -4.93 19.04 -11.80
CA GLY A 287 -4.29 20.19 -12.47
C GLY A 287 -4.09 21.41 -11.57
N ARG A 288 -4.49 21.35 -10.30
CA ARG A 288 -4.38 22.46 -9.35
C ARG A 288 -3.22 22.20 -8.38
N ILE A 289 -2.15 22.98 -8.51
CA ILE A 289 -0.99 22.92 -7.60
C ILE A 289 -0.93 24.20 -6.77
N GLY A 290 -1.01 24.06 -5.45
CA GLY A 290 -0.97 25.13 -4.47
C GLY A 290 0.38 25.85 -4.40
N ASN A 291 0.40 27.04 -3.81
CA ASN A 291 1.61 27.88 -3.71
C ASN A 291 2.64 27.41 -2.65
N TYR A 292 2.56 26.16 -2.20
CA TYR A 292 3.46 25.60 -1.18
C TYR A 292 4.91 25.51 -1.67
N TYR A 293 5.10 25.43 -2.98
CA TYR A 293 6.39 25.20 -3.60
C TYR A 293 6.98 26.43 -4.29
N GLY A 294 6.40 27.61 -4.06
CA GLY A 294 6.87 28.89 -4.63
C GLY A 294 6.43 29.13 -6.08
N PHE A 295 5.49 28.34 -6.58
CA PHE A 295 4.78 28.52 -7.85
C PHE A 295 3.34 28.08 -7.68
N THR A 296 2.44 28.52 -8.56
CA THR A 296 1.01 28.16 -8.51
C THR A 296 0.53 27.78 -9.89
N HIS A 297 -0.23 26.69 -9.97
CA HIS A 297 -0.97 26.31 -11.17
C HIS A 297 -2.45 26.37 -10.89
N GLY A 298 -3.15 27.29 -11.55
CA GLY A 298 -4.57 27.58 -11.35
C GLY A 298 -5.53 26.58 -11.99
N GLY A 299 -5.12 25.31 -12.17
CA GLY A 299 -5.92 24.30 -12.83
C GLY A 299 -5.43 23.89 -14.22
N ASP A 300 -4.33 24.40 -14.76
CA ASP A 300 -3.92 24.10 -16.14
C ASP A 300 -2.74 23.11 -16.23
N SER A 301 -2.32 22.50 -15.10
CA SER A 301 -1.23 21.52 -15.13
C SER A 301 -1.70 20.21 -15.74
N GLY A 302 -1.02 19.80 -16.81
CA GLY A 302 -1.15 18.44 -17.34
C GLY A 302 -0.62 17.42 -16.32
N ALA A 303 -1.33 16.31 -16.15
CA ALA A 303 -0.98 15.23 -15.23
C ALA A 303 -1.14 13.85 -15.86
N LEU A 304 -0.34 12.90 -15.42
CA LEU A 304 -0.61 11.48 -15.62
C LEU A 304 -1.61 11.04 -14.55
N ALA A 305 -2.82 10.70 -14.97
CA ALA A 305 -3.87 10.15 -14.12
C ALA A 305 -3.77 8.63 -14.06
N ILE A 306 -3.83 8.06 -12.86
CA ILE A 306 -4.02 6.63 -12.62
C ILE A 306 -5.26 6.49 -11.75
N VAL A 307 -6.27 5.79 -12.26
CA VAL A 307 -7.58 5.69 -11.63
C VAL A 307 -7.95 4.23 -11.45
N VAL A 308 -8.26 3.82 -10.23
CA VAL A 308 -8.63 2.44 -9.88
C VAL A 308 -10.09 2.41 -9.44
N ARG A 309 -10.88 1.44 -9.90
CA ARG A 309 -12.25 1.22 -9.39
C ARG A 309 -12.50 -0.24 -9.05
N ASP A 310 -13.17 -0.45 -7.93
CA ASP A 310 -13.60 -1.77 -7.43
C ASP A 310 -12.46 -2.79 -7.40
N GLY A 311 -11.26 -2.34 -7.02
CA GLY A 311 -10.11 -3.24 -6.84
C GLY A 311 -10.27 -4.08 -5.58
N GLN A 312 -9.84 -5.33 -5.63
CA GLN A 312 -9.97 -6.28 -4.53
C GLN A 312 -8.74 -7.17 -4.46
N LEU A 313 -8.20 -7.28 -3.26
CA LEU A 313 -7.23 -8.29 -2.88
C LEU A 313 -7.83 -9.08 -1.73
N GLN A 314 -8.40 -10.24 -2.01
CA GLN A 314 -9.15 -11.04 -1.04
C GLN A 314 -8.42 -12.35 -0.78
N ALA A 315 -7.19 -12.24 -0.30
CA ALA A 315 -6.31 -13.36 -0.05
C ALA A 315 -5.47 -13.16 1.20
N TYR A 316 -4.88 -14.23 1.71
CA TYR A 316 -3.90 -14.17 2.80
C TYR A 316 -2.86 -15.28 2.66
N SER A 317 -1.70 -15.04 3.25
CA SER A 317 -0.64 -16.03 3.36
C SER A 317 -0.88 -16.92 4.58
N ARG A 318 -0.87 -18.24 4.39
CA ARG A 318 -0.93 -19.23 5.49
C ARG A 318 0.45 -19.57 6.06
N LYS A 319 1.53 -19.10 5.43
CA LYS A 319 2.88 -19.54 5.77
C LYS A 319 3.89 -18.42 5.67
N VAL A 320 4.62 -18.19 6.77
CA VAL A 320 5.77 -17.30 6.79
C VAL A 320 7.04 -18.14 6.84
N ARG A 321 7.98 -17.84 5.95
CA ARG A 321 9.34 -18.37 5.97
C ARG A 321 10.33 -17.23 6.16
N LEU A 322 11.40 -17.50 6.88
CA LEU A 322 12.53 -16.59 7.02
C LEU A 322 13.69 -17.16 6.22
N LEU A 323 14.24 -16.34 5.33
CA LEU A 323 15.39 -16.64 4.49
C LEU A 323 16.58 -15.87 5.07
N GLU A 324 17.44 -16.56 5.81
CA GLU A 324 18.64 -15.98 6.43
C GLU A 324 19.85 -16.26 5.54
N ARG A 325 20.29 -15.24 4.80
CA ARG A 325 21.51 -15.30 3.99
C ARG A 325 22.73 -15.06 4.88
N GLN A 326 23.75 -15.90 4.73
CA GLN A 326 25.02 -15.77 5.45
C GLN A 326 25.92 -14.72 4.79
N SER A 327 27.03 -14.38 5.45
CA SER A 327 27.98 -13.36 4.98
C SER A 327 28.61 -13.66 3.61
N ASP A 328 28.59 -14.94 3.18
CA ASP A 328 29.13 -15.37 1.88
C ASP A 328 28.23 -15.02 0.69
N GLY A 329 27.00 -14.57 0.94
CA GLY A 329 26.03 -14.22 -0.09
C GLY A 329 25.31 -15.41 -0.72
N GLU A 330 25.76 -16.65 -0.50
CA GLU A 330 25.28 -17.84 -1.22
C GLU A 330 24.50 -18.79 -0.31
N THR A 331 24.92 -18.93 0.94
CA THR A 331 24.30 -19.86 1.87
C THR A 331 23.03 -19.23 2.46
N VAL A 332 21.87 -19.87 2.21
CA VAL A 332 20.57 -19.43 2.75
C VAL A 332 19.99 -20.49 3.68
N ASN A 333 19.80 -20.14 4.94
CA ASN A 333 19.05 -20.96 5.89
C ASN A 333 17.57 -20.57 5.83
N THR A 334 16.68 -21.55 5.62
CA THR A 334 15.24 -21.34 5.62
C THR A 334 14.64 -21.85 6.92
N ARG A 335 13.83 -21.02 7.58
CA ARG A 335 13.04 -21.39 8.75
C ARG A 335 11.56 -21.14 8.47
N GLU A 336 10.70 -22.09 8.80
CA GLU A 336 9.26 -21.99 8.58
C GLU A 336 8.52 -21.77 9.90
N PHE A 337 7.45 -20.98 9.85
CA PHE A 337 6.63 -20.70 11.02
C PHE A 337 5.13 -20.88 10.70
N ASN A 338 4.38 -21.41 11.67
CA ASN A 338 2.94 -21.65 11.59
C ASN A 338 2.11 -20.41 12.00
N TRP A 339 2.53 -19.24 11.55
CA TRP A 339 1.72 -18.03 11.62
C TRP A 339 1.60 -17.41 10.24
N GLY A 340 0.56 -16.62 10.06
CA GLY A 340 0.24 -15.96 8.81
C GLY A 340 -0.04 -14.48 9.05
N LEU A 341 0.02 -13.72 7.97
CA LEU A 341 -0.43 -12.34 7.94
C LEU A 341 -1.62 -12.26 6.99
N ILE A 342 -2.69 -11.68 7.49
CA ILE A 342 -3.93 -11.52 6.74
C ILE A 342 -4.02 -10.07 6.31
N TYR A 343 -4.02 -9.88 4.99
CA TYR A 343 -4.22 -8.60 4.33
C TYR A 343 -5.22 -8.81 3.22
N SER A 344 -6.50 -8.67 3.57
CA SER A 344 -7.53 -8.49 2.56
C SER A 344 -7.83 -7.01 2.40
N LEU A 345 -8.10 -6.59 1.17
CA LEU A 345 -8.52 -5.26 0.78
C LEU A 345 -9.79 -5.42 -0.07
N ALA A 346 -10.87 -4.78 0.36
CA ALA A 346 -12.14 -4.71 -0.35
C ALA A 346 -12.38 -3.30 -0.88
N ASN A 347 -13.12 -3.21 -2.00
CA ASN A 347 -13.58 -1.98 -2.62
C ASN A 347 -12.52 -0.88 -2.67
N ILE A 348 -11.40 -1.19 -3.33
CA ILE A 348 -10.31 -0.25 -3.55
C ILE A 348 -10.71 0.69 -4.68
N ASP A 349 -10.85 1.96 -4.35
CA ASP A 349 -10.97 3.03 -5.34
C ASP A 349 -9.84 4.03 -5.14
N ALA A 350 -9.25 4.47 -6.24
CA ALA A 350 -8.19 5.46 -6.18
C ALA A 350 -8.22 6.44 -7.35
N ASN A 351 -7.76 7.66 -7.09
CA ASN A 351 -7.39 8.67 -8.06
C ASN A 351 -5.97 9.15 -7.70
N PHE A 352 -5.00 8.89 -8.58
CA PHE A 352 -3.66 9.45 -8.48
C PHE A 352 -3.42 10.38 -9.65
N TYR A 353 -2.88 11.57 -9.40
CA TYR A 353 -2.45 12.50 -10.44
C TYR A 353 -0.98 12.83 -10.24
N LEU A 354 -0.15 12.47 -11.21
CA LEU A 354 1.29 12.69 -11.15
C LEU A 354 1.64 13.85 -12.07
N TYR A 355 2.20 14.90 -11.49
CA TYR A 355 2.67 16.08 -12.19
C TYR A 355 4.18 16.00 -12.38
N PRO A 356 4.70 16.32 -13.57
CA PRO A 356 6.13 16.51 -13.73
C PRO A 356 6.58 17.59 -12.75
N GLY A 357 7.58 17.26 -11.94
CA GLY A 357 8.18 18.19 -10.99
C GLY A 357 8.73 19.44 -11.66
N GLY A 358 8.57 20.58 -11.00
CA GLY A 358 9.25 21.82 -11.42
C GLY A 358 10.76 21.61 -11.50
N SER A 359 11.38 22.12 -12.55
CA SER A 359 12.84 22.17 -12.64
C SER A 359 13.35 23.37 -11.85
N ARG A 360 14.61 23.34 -11.37
CA ARG A 360 15.39 24.52 -10.90
C ARG A 360 15.23 25.82 -11.76
N TYR A 361 14.77 25.69 -13.00
CA TYR A 361 14.59 26.77 -13.97
C TYR A 361 13.18 27.35 -14.07
N ASP A 362 12.15 26.73 -13.48
CA ASP A 362 10.76 27.21 -13.59
C ASP A 362 10.47 28.46 -12.72
N SER A 363 11.34 28.79 -11.76
CA SER A 363 11.15 29.94 -10.86
C SER A 363 11.96 31.18 -11.22
N GLY A 364 12.71 31.20 -12.33
CA GLY A 364 13.53 32.36 -12.73
C GLY A 364 14.61 32.78 -11.72
N SER A 365 14.83 32.01 -10.66
CA SER A 365 15.78 32.29 -9.58
C SER A 365 16.80 31.16 -9.48
N ALA A 366 18.03 31.45 -9.88
CA ALA A 366 19.14 30.49 -9.98
C ALA A 366 19.65 29.94 -8.63
N SER A 367 19.03 30.29 -7.50
CA SER A 367 19.57 30.09 -6.15
C SER A 367 18.94 28.97 -5.33
N TYR A 368 18.00 28.18 -5.86
CA TYR A 368 17.32 27.14 -5.08
C TYR A 368 17.81 25.72 -5.40
N VAL A 369 18.27 25.02 -4.36
CA VAL A 369 18.81 23.64 -4.38
C VAL A 369 17.74 22.61 -3.91
N GLY A 370 16.45 22.91 -4.06
CA GLY A 370 15.35 22.07 -3.51
C GLY A 370 14.06 22.10 -4.32
N GLY A 371 14.15 22.45 -5.61
CA GLY A 371 12.98 22.56 -6.50
C GLY A 371 12.56 21.26 -7.18
N ASP A 372 13.41 20.23 -7.16
CA ASP A 372 13.23 19.03 -7.97
C ASP A 372 12.37 17.96 -7.24
N GLY A 373 11.46 17.31 -7.96
CA GLY A 373 10.71 16.13 -7.48
C GLY A 373 9.30 16.01 -8.04
N ILE A 374 8.74 14.80 -8.09
CA ILE A 374 7.39 14.57 -8.63
C ILE A 374 6.37 15.15 -7.63
N ILE A 375 5.40 15.91 -8.12
CA ILE A 375 4.23 16.31 -7.31
C ILE A 375 3.11 15.34 -7.64
N ALA A 376 2.39 14.89 -6.63
CA ALA A 376 1.35 13.89 -6.73
C ALA A 376 0.14 14.29 -5.89
N ASP A 377 -1.03 14.22 -6.51
CA ASP A 377 -2.28 14.15 -5.77
C ASP A 377 -2.65 12.69 -5.57
N ILE A 378 -2.96 12.33 -4.34
CA ILE A 378 -3.21 10.96 -3.93
C ILE A 378 -4.57 10.92 -3.26
N LEU A 379 -5.51 10.15 -3.79
CA LEU A 379 -6.77 9.83 -3.12
C LEU A 379 -7.00 8.32 -3.25
N LEU A 380 -6.92 7.60 -2.15
CA LEU A 380 -7.08 6.16 -2.08
C LEU A 380 -8.06 5.83 -0.97
N LYS A 381 -9.02 4.94 -1.23
CA LYS A 381 -9.84 4.34 -0.19
C LYS A 381 -9.91 2.83 -0.36
N SER A 382 -10.06 2.14 0.76
CA SER A 382 -10.52 0.75 0.81
C SER A 382 -11.63 0.69 1.85
N GLN A 383 -12.71 -0.03 1.55
CA GLN A 383 -13.89 -0.03 2.40
C GLN A 383 -14.46 -1.43 2.54
N THR A 384 -14.77 -1.80 3.77
CA THR A 384 -15.62 -2.95 4.05
C THR A 384 -17.07 -2.51 3.98
N LEU A 385 -17.85 -3.14 3.09
CA LEU A 385 -19.22 -2.74 2.79
C LEU A 385 -20.22 -3.85 3.08
N ASP A 386 -21.45 -3.43 3.36
CA ASP A 386 -22.61 -4.29 3.38
C ASP A 386 -22.95 -4.71 1.94
N ALA A 387 -23.14 -5.99 1.70
CA ALA A 387 -23.55 -6.50 0.40
C ALA A 387 -24.93 -5.96 -0.05
N SER A 388 -25.80 -5.57 0.89
CA SER A 388 -27.19 -5.20 0.62
C SER A 388 -27.44 -3.72 0.34
N ASN A 389 -26.71 -2.82 1.01
CA ASN A 389 -26.93 -1.38 0.95
C ASN A 389 -25.66 -0.57 0.63
N GLU A 390 -24.51 -1.24 0.45
CA GLU A 390 -23.22 -0.62 0.14
C GLU A 390 -22.73 0.43 1.15
N LEU A 391 -23.26 0.42 2.38
CA LEU A 391 -22.76 1.24 3.47
C LEU A 391 -21.58 0.56 4.17
N GLN A 392 -20.71 1.36 4.77
CA GLN A 392 -19.65 0.83 5.62
C GLN A 392 -20.22 0.04 6.81
N THR A 393 -19.79 -1.21 6.96
CA THR A 393 -20.21 -2.08 8.06
C THR A 393 -19.18 -3.17 8.33
N GLN A 394 -19.48 -4.08 9.26
CA GLN A 394 -18.75 -5.32 9.43
C GLN A 394 -19.15 -6.35 8.38
N ASN A 395 -18.16 -6.85 7.65
CA ASN A 395 -18.31 -7.95 6.70
C ASN A 395 -17.07 -8.85 6.82
N TRP A 396 -17.27 -10.06 7.34
CA TRP A 396 -16.18 -11.02 7.54
C TRP A 396 -15.72 -11.61 6.22
N ASP A 397 -16.62 -12.09 5.35
CA ASP A 397 -16.23 -12.84 4.15
C ASP A 397 -15.81 -11.95 2.97
N HIS A 398 -16.24 -10.68 2.97
CA HIS A 398 -15.93 -9.70 1.94
C HIS A 398 -15.57 -8.33 2.55
N GLY A 399 -14.47 -8.32 3.29
CA GLY A 399 -13.98 -7.12 3.96
C GLY A 399 -12.48 -6.92 3.80
N THR A 400 -12.05 -5.74 4.22
CA THR A 400 -10.64 -5.42 4.43
C THR A 400 -10.26 -5.87 5.84
N HIS A 401 -9.25 -6.71 5.97
CA HIS A 401 -8.80 -7.25 7.25
C HIS A 401 -7.28 -7.13 7.34
N LEU A 402 -6.79 -6.71 8.51
CA LEU A 402 -5.37 -6.58 8.83
C LEU A 402 -5.12 -7.34 10.13
N MET A 403 -4.72 -8.61 10.03
CA MET A 403 -4.62 -9.51 11.17
C MET A 403 -3.34 -10.34 11.15
N ILE A 404 -2.96 -10.83 12.32
CA ILE A 404 -1.97 -11.89 12.48
C ILE A 404 -2.74 -13.17 12.76
N ALA A 405 -2.32 -14.26 12.13
CA ALA A 405 -2.96 -15.56 12.24
C ALA A 405 -2.04 -16.59 12.86
N ASP A 406 -2.60 -17.44 13.71
CA ASP A 406 -2.07 -18.77 13.98
C ASP A 406 -2.67 -19.69 12.91
N THR A 407 -1.82 -20.17 11.99
CA THR A 407 -2.27 -20.94 10.84
C THR A 407 -2.36 -22.43 11.16
N GLU A 408 -1.75 -22.89 12.26
CA GLU A 408 -1.95 -24.24 12.80
C GLU A 408 -3.32 -24.34 13.48
N ALA A 409 -3.69 -23.33 14.27
CA ALA A 409 -5.03 -23.24 14.87
C ALA A 409 -6.09 -22.74 13.88
N SER A 410 -5.72 -22.22 12.70
CA SER A 410 -6.61 -21.56 11.74
C SER A 410 -7.46 -20.45 12.38
N MET A 411 -6.82 -19.59 13.18
CA MET A 411 -7.46 -18.45 13.86
C MET A 411 -6.66 -17.16 13.64
N GLY A 412 -7.36 -16.04 13.51
CA GLY A 412 -6.77 -14.72 13.34
C GLY A 412 -7.17 -13.74 14.44
N ILE A 413 -6.29 -12.80 14.76
CA ILE A 413 -6.57 -11.64 15.63
C ILE A 413 -5.97 -10.37 15.02
N GLY A 414 -6.70 -9.27 15.09
CA GLY A 414 -6.25 -7.97 14.61
C GLY A 414 -7.41 -7.06 14.29
N PHE A 415 -7.26 -6.26 13.22
CA PHE A 415 -8.30 -5.36 12.76
C PHE A 415 -9.14 -6.03 11.67
N MET A 416 -10.41 -6.23 11.99
CA MET A 416 -11.42 -6.82 11.12
C MET A 416 -12.31 -5.74 10.53
N SER A 417 -12.78 -5.98 9.31
CA SER A 417 -13.70 -5.11 8.58
C SER A 417 -13.26 -3.65 8.59
N SER A 418 -11.96 -3.46 8.38
CA SER A 418 -11.34 -2.16 8.32
C SER A 418 -11.86 -1.39 7.11
N SER A 419 -11.84 -0.09 7.20
CA SER A 419 -12.01 0.82 6.09
C SER A 419 -11.01 1.93 6.29
N PHE A 420 -10.34 2.37 5.23
CA PHE A 420 -9.44 3.51 5.33
C PHE A 420 -9.49 4.42 4.10
N VAL A 421 -9.08 5.66 4.32
CA VAL A 421 -8.77 6.66 3.30
C VAL A 421 -7.37 7.17 3.55
N VAL A 422 -6.59 7.25 2.48
CA VAL A 422 -5.35 8.00 2.43
C VAL A 422 -5.54 9.07 1.37
N ALA A 423 -5.38 10.33 1.76
CA ALA A 423 -5.40 11.43 0.83
C ALA A 423 -4.21 12.37 1.06
N GLY A 424 -3.65 12.90 -0.01
CA GLY A 424 -2.57 13.87 0.00
C GLY A 424 -2.68 14.81 -1.19
N ASN A 425 -2.74 16.10 -0.92
CA ASN A 425 -2.73 17.17 -1.93
C ASN A 425 -1.30 17.58 -2.16
N ASP A 426 -0.93 17.86 -3.41
CA ASP A 426 0.35 18.46 -3.71
C ASP A 426 1.51 17.68 -3.06
N THR A 427 1.38 16.36 -2.95
CA THR A 427 2.34 15.50 -2.27
C THR A 427 3.60 15.45 -3.10
N ARG A 428 4.69 15.99 -2.61
CA ARG A 428 5.95 15.96 -3.33
C ARG A 428 6.78 14.76 -2.89
N ILE A 429 7.24 14.00 -3.88
CA ILE A 429 8.03 12.78 -3.74
C ILE A 429 9.41 13.05 -4.31
N TRP A 430 10.45 12.96 -3.48
CA TRP A 430 11.80 13.28 -3.92
C TRP A 430 12.91 12.53 -3.20
N VAL A 431 14.08 12.46 -3.84
CA VAL A 431 15.26 11.78 -3.31
C VAL A 431 16.15 12.83 -2.64
N LYS A 432 16.24 12.81 -1.32
CA LYS A 432 17.05 13.74 -0.53
C LYS A 432 18.50 13.26 -0.40
N PRO A 433 19.49 14.17 -0.50
CA PRO A 433 20.86 13.84 -0.18
C PRO A 433 21.02 13.65 1.33
N GLN A 434 21.90 12.74 1.70
CA GLN A 434 22.31 12.58 3.08
C GLN A 434 23.37 13.64 3.43
N VAL A 435 23.24 14.32 4.57
CA VAL A 435 24.06 15.47 4.98
C VAL A 435 24.75 15.18 6.32
N GLY A 436 26.08 15.31 6.34
CA GLY A 436 26.88 15.16 7.55
C GLY A 436 26.81 13.75 8.15
N ASN A 437 26.74 13.66 9.48
CA ASN A 437 26.64 12.40 10.23
C ASN A 437 25.18 12.00 10.54
N ASP A 438 24.19 12.71 9.99
CA ASP A 438 22.78 12.34 10.15
C ASP A 438 22.40 11.34 9.05
N TYR A 439 22.38 10.07 9.39
CA TYR A 439 22.05 8.98 8.47
C TYR A 439 20.56 8.98 8.06
N TYR A 440 19.69 9.70 8.78
CA TYR A 440 18.27 9.84 8.48
C TYR A 440 17.94 11.13 7.70
N SER A 441 18.96 11.88 7.26
CA SER A 441 18.76 13.13 6.52
C SER A 441 18.47 12.95 5.02
N GLY A 442 18.81 11.78 4.44
CA GLY A 442 18.68 11.46 3.01
C GLY A 442 17.84 10.22 2.72
N GLY A 443 17.61 9.92 1.44
CA GLY A 443 16.79 8.80 0.98
C GLY A 443 15.50 9.25 0.28
N LEU A 444 14.46 8.41 0.28
CA LEU A 444 13.15 8.74 -0.31
C LEU A 444 12.34 9.57 0.68
N ASP A 445 12.01 10.81 0.31
CA ASP A 445 11.25 11.76 1.10
C ASP A 445 9.88 12.01 0.44
N ILE A 446 8.82 11.89 1.24
CA ILE A 446 7.43 12.11 0.84
C ILE A 446 6.90 13.20 1.76
N PHE A 447 6.47 14.30 1.19
CA PHE A 447 5.93 15.44 1.93
C PHE A 447 4.61 15.87 1.33
N SER A 448 3.56 15.94 2.14
CA SER A 448 2.28 16.51 1.75
C SER A 448 1.91 17.66 2.69
N PRO A 449 1.68 18.87 2.16
CA PRO A 449 1.23 20.00 2.97
C PRO A 449 -0.21 19.84 3.48
N GLU A 450 -1.02 19.03 2.78
CA GLU A 450 -2.42 18.74 3.11
C GLU A 450 -2.69 17.25 2.90
N ALA A 451 -2.75 16.50 3.99
CA ALA A 451 -3.02 15.08 4.00
C ALA A 451 -4.14 14.73 4.98
N ARG A 452 -4.82 13.61 4.68
CA ARG A 452 -5.77 12.97 5.57
C ARG A 452 -5.54 11.47 5.60
N PHE A 453 -5.54 10.92 6.80
CA PHE A 453 -5.67 9.50 7.04
C PHE A 453 -6.92 9.26 7.89
N ASN A 454 -7.94 8.62 7.30
CA ASN A 454 -9.11 8.18 8.05
C ASN A 454 -9.10 6.65 8.12
N TYR A 455 -9.32 6.08 9.30
CA TYR A 455 -9.27 4.65 9.54
C TYR A 455 -10.37 4.23 10.51
N ARG A 456 -11.22 3.30 10.08
CA ARG A 456 -12.26 2.68 10.89
C ARG A 456 -12.03 1.19 10.91
N ALA A 457 -12.08 0.56 12.08
CA ALA A 457 -11.91 -0.89 12.17
C ALA A 457 -12.54 -1.46 13.44
N THR A 458 -12.75 -2.78 13.43
CA THR A 458 -13.09 -3.54 14.63
C THR A 458 -11.88 -4.35 15.04
N PHE A 459 -11.25 -4.04 16.17
CA PHE A 459 -10.29 -4.94 16.78
C PHE A 459 -11.00 -6.18 17.31
N GLY A 460 -10.52 -7.37 16.94
CA GLY A 460 -11.11 -8.64 17.31
C GLY A 460 -10.38 -9.81 16.66
N GLY A 461 -11.05 -10.96 16.57
CA GLY A 461 -10.50 -12.13 15.90
C GLY A 461 -11.58 -13.07 15.39
N GLY A 462 -11.18 -14.10 14.66
CA GLY A 462 -12.13 -15.04 14.08
C GLY A 462 -11.49 -16.32 13.55
N LEU A 463 -12.36 -17.25 13.15
CA LEU A 463 -11.98 -18.48 12.48
C LEU A 463 -11.59 -18.18 11.03
N LEU A 464 -10.43 -18.69 10.61
CA LEU A 464 -9.97 -18.52 9.24
C LEU A 464 -10.67 -19.52 8.31
N PRO A 465 -10.78 -19.20 7.02
CA PRO A 465 -11.18 -20.18 6.01
C PRO A 465 -10.32 -21.45 6.11
N GLY A 466 -10.97 -22.60 6.29
CA GLY A 466 -10.29 -23.90 6.49
C GLY A 466 -10.28 -24.40 7.94
N HIS A 467 -10.68 -23.59 8.92
CA HIS A 467 -10.94 -24.11 10.27
C HIS A 467 -12.11 -25.13 10.24
N PRO A 468 -12.06 -26.26 10.98
CA PRO A 468 -13.12 -27.28 10.96
C PRO A 468 -14.53 -26.78 11.31
N ASP A 469 -14.62 -25.74 12.14
CA ASP A 469 -15.88 -25.08 12.52
C ASP A 469 -16.19 -23.81 11.71
N TYR A 470 -15.36 -23.45 10.72
CA TYR A 470 -15.66 -22.31 9.83
C TYR A 470 -16.87 -22.66 8.96
N ASP A 471 -17.90 -21.84 9.06
CA ASP A 471 -19.16 -21.98 8.33
C ASP A 471 -19.68 -20.57 8.01
N PRO A 472 -19.41 -20.05 6.79
CA PRO A 472 -19.78 -18.69 6.40
C PRO A 472 -21.30 -18.50 6.27
N GLU A 473 -22.08 -19.58 6.14
CA GLU A 473 -23.54 -19.52 6.04
C GLU A 473 -24.23 -19.66 7.40
N SER A 474 -23.49 -20.05 8.45
CA SER A 474 -24.05 -20.25 9.77
C SER A 474 -24.47 -18.94 10.43
N THR A 475 -25.75 -18.85 10.75
CA THR A 475 -26.34 -17.78 11.58
C THR A 475 -26.30 -18.07 13.09
N THR A 476 -25.77 -19.23 13.50
CA THR A 476 -25.84 -19.70 14.91
C THR A 476 -24.47 -19.91 15.56
N ARG A 477 -23.43 -20.15 14.76
CA ARG A 477 -22.02 -20.19 15.18
C ARG A 477 -21.38 -18.84 14.87
N ALA A 478 -20.82 -18.21 15.90
CA ALA A 478 -20.06 -16.98 15.74
C ALA A 478 -18.73 -17.28 15.05
N GLN A 479 -18.52 -16.71 13.87
CA GLN A 479 -17.24 -16.80 13.14
C GLN A 479 -16.21 -15.82 13.69
N THR A 480 -16.66 -14.75 14.35
CA THR A 480 -15.82 -13.66 14.86
C THR A 480 -16.15 -13.31 16.31
N VAL A 481 -15.17 -12.71 16.97
CA VAL A 481 -15.26 -12.11 18.30
C VAL A 481 -14.83 -10.66 18.17
N ASN A 482 -15.77 -9.74 18.41
CA ASN A 482 -15.52 -8.30 18.35
C ASN A 482 -15.03 -7.79 19.71
N GLY A 483 -13.85 -7.20 19.74
CA GLY A 483 -13.25 -6.61 20.94
C GLY A 483 -13.58 -5.13 21.11
N ALA A 484 -13.12 -4.28 20.17
CA ALA A 484 -13.29 -2.83 20.25
C ALA A 484 -13.45 -2.20 18.87
N ASN A 485 -14.32 -1.21 18.74
CA ASN A 485 -14.41 -0.38 17.54
C ASN A 485 -13.42 0.78 17.65
N LEU A 486 -12.63 0.99 16.60
CA LEU A 486 -11.65 2.05 16.46
C LEU A 486 -12.07 2.96 15.31
N ASP A 487 -11.98 4.27 15.53
CA ASP A 487 -12.14 5.28 14.49
C ASP A 487 -11.11 6.39 14.71
N LEU A 488 -10.32 6.65 13.68
CA LEU A 488 -9.19 7.56 13.68
C LEU A 488 -9.32 8.46 12.46
N ASN A 489 -9.15 9.76 12.67
CA ASN A 489 -8.98 10.73 11.60
C ASN A 489 -7.78 11.61 11.93
N LEU A 490 -6.82 11.70 11.03
CA LEU A 490 -5.68 12.60 11.14
C LEU A 490 -5.66 13.49 9.91
N GLU A 491 -5.66 14.80 10.13
CA GLU A 491 -5.68 15.82 9.09
C GLU A 491 -4.61 16.87 9.36
N GLY A 492 -3.82 17.18 8.34
CA GLY A 492 -2.77 18.19 8.42
C GLY A 492 -1.62 17.92 7.48
N LEU A 493 -0.45 18.43 7.82
CA LEU A 493 0.77 18.25 7.05
C LEU A 493 1.49 16.97 7.49
N VAL A 494 2.00 16.19 6.55
CA VAL A 494 2.78 14.98 6.83
C VAL A 494 4.08 14.94 6.04
N ASN A 495 5.13 14.45 6.69
CA ASN A 495 6.38 14.05 6.08
C ASN A 495 6.73 12.63 6.51
N LEU A 496 7.14 11.81 5.55
CA LEU A 496 7.70 10.48 5.76
C LEU A 496 9.00 10.39 4.97
N ARG A 497 10.06 9.88 5.59
CA ARG A 497 11.33 9.63 4.94
C ARG A 497 11.80 8.22 5.21
N PHE A 498 12.23 7.55 4.15
CA PHE A 498 12.90 6.25 4.20
C PHE A 498 14.37 6.44 3.83
N SER A 499 15.26 6.02 4.72
CA SER A 499 16.70 6.21 4.64
C SER A 499 17.41 4.85 4.64
N PRO A 500 18.56 4.73 3.96
CA PRO A 500 19.38 3.52 4.09
C PRO A 500 19.86 3.36 5.54
N SER A 501 20.35 2.18 5.89
CA SER A 501 20.90 1.86 7.22
C SER A 501 22.00 2.85 7.66
N ASP A 502 22.49 2.81 8.90
CA ASP A 502 23.69 3.59 9.29
C ASP A 502 24.97 2.82 8.87
N PRO A 503 25.82 3.35 7.95
CA PRO A 503 27.06 2.70 7.52
C PRO A 503 28.15 2.69 8.60
N ALA A 504 28.03 3.50 9.66
CA ALA A 504 28.89 3.44 10.83
C ALA A 504 28.46 2.36 11.84
N SER A 505 27.34 1.67 11.58
CA SER A 505 26.89 0.53 12.40
C SER A 505 27.88 -0.63 12.24
N THR A 506 28.69 -0.86 13.27
CA THR A 506 29.82 -1.82 13.26
C THR A 506 29.42 -3.29 13.30
N SER A 507 28.14 -3.62 13.06
CA SER A 507 27.57 -4.97 13.25
C SER A 507 26.83 -5.49 12.01
N GLY A 508 27.17 -5.05 10.79
CA GLY A 508 26.52 -5.59 9.58
C GLY A 508 25.00 -5.43 9.56
N ASN A 509 24.45 -4.51 10.38
CA ASN A 509 23.01 -4.40 10.57
C ASN A 509 22.42 -3.71 9.33
N ASN A 510 21.86 -4.51 8.43
CA ASN A 510 21.03 -4.00 7.34
C ASN A 510 19.65 -3.69 7.94
N TYR A 511 19.17 -2.46 7.79
CA TYR A 511 17.84 -2.08 8.27
C TYR A 511 17.30 -0.91 7.47
N LEU A 512 15.97 -0.80 7.41
CA LEU A 512 15.30 0.35 6.83
C LEU A 512 15.22 1.47 7.87
N GLY A 513 15.97 2.55 7.66
CA GLY A 513 15.85 3.76 8.47
C GLY A 513 14.58 4.53 8.10
N TYR A 514 13.91 5.14 9.08
CA TYR A 514 12.80 6.03 8.81
C TYR A 514 12.75 7.23 9.76
N SER A 515 12.17 8.31 9.27
CA SER A 515 11.79 9.47 10.08
C SER A 515 10.52 10.11 9.51
N GLY A 516 9.90 10.99 10.27
CA GLY A 516 8.72 11.68 9.79
C GLY A 516 8.27 12.80 10.70
N ALA A 517 7.39 13.64 10.19
CA ALA A 517 6.80 14.73 10.93
C ALA A 517 5.31 14.84 10.58
N LEU A 518 4.50 15.24 11.56
CA LEU A 518 3.07 15.45 11.41
C LEU A 518 2.73 16.76 12.12
N SER A 519 2.05 17.67 11.44
CA SER A 519 1.51 18.90 12.02
C SER A 519 0.00 18.89 11.85
N LEU A 520 -0.72 18.68 12.96
CA LEU A 520 -2.18 18.60 12.99
C LEU A 520 -2.76 20.01 13.14
N GLY A 521 -3.63 20.40 12.21
CA GLY A 521 -4.21 21.76 12.15
C GLY A 521 -5.68 21.81 12.58
N THR A 522 -6.13 23.00 13.03
CA THR A 522 -7.56 23.32 13.24
C THR A 522 -8.31 23.59 11.93
N SER A 523 -7.56 23.93 10.89
CA SER A 523 -8.10 24.32 9.59
C SER A 523 -8.17 23.05 8.73
N HIS A 524 -9.37 22.50 8.62
CA HIS A 524 -9.74 21.52 7.60
C HIS A 524 -9.15 21.97 6.25
N SER A 525 -8.54 21.06 5.50
CA SER A 525 -8.08 21.33 4.13
C SER A 525 -9.25 21.91 3.33
N ASP A 526 -9.26 23.23 3.15
CA ASP A 526 -10.43 23.98 2.68
C ASP A 526 -10.69 23.56 1.22
N GLY A 527 -11.71 22.73 1.03
CA GLY A 527 -12.23 22.33 -0.30
C GLY A 527 -11.66 21.06 -0.94
N MET A 528 -10.76 20.32 -0.29
CA MET A 528 -10.08 19.19 -0.95
C MET A 528 -10.43 17.80 -0.36
N LEU A 529 -10.93 17.74 0.89
CA LEU A 529 -11.27 16.46 1.57
C LEU A 529 -12.64 16.44 2.27
N GLY A 530 -13.54 17.36 1.88
CA GLY A 530 -14.96 17.32 2.27
C GLY A 530 -15.25 17.49 3.76
N GLY A 531 -14.34 18.10 4.53
CA GLY A 531 -14.60 18.42 5.94
C GLY A 531 -15.73 19.43 6.08
N THR A 532 -16.69 19.16 6.96
CA THR A 532 -17.65 20.19 7.36
C THR A 532 -16.99 21.05 8.44
N THR A 533 -17.28 22.35 8.44
CA THR A 533 -16.76 23.30 9.45
C THR A 533 -17.50 23.24 10.78
N ASP A 534 -18.42 22.28 10.96
CA ASP A 534 -19.37 22.26 12.06
C ASP A 534 -18.99 21.25 13.16
N VAL A 535 -18.04 21.66 14.00
CA VAL A 535 -17.61 20.95 15.22
C VAL A 535 -18.71 20.79 16.29
N SER A 536 -19.92 21.33 16.09
CA SER A 536 -20.99 21.27 17.09
C SER A 536 -21.65 19.88 17.23
N ASN A 537 -21.44 18.98 16.26
CA ASN A 537 -21.99 17.62 16.22
C ASN A 537 -20.91 16.53 16.35
N CYS A 538 -19.87 16.76 17.13
CA CYS A 538 -18.86 15.74 17.42
C CYS A 538 -19.31 14.93 18.65
N GLY A 539 -19.83 13.70 18.50
CA GLY A 539 -20.40 12.94 19.63
C GLY A 539 -20.41 11.41 19.48
N SER A 540 -20.75 10.90 18.30
CA SER A 540 -20.83 9.47 17.96
C SER A 540 -19.59 8.95 17.22
N LEU A 541 -19.36 7.63 17.23
CA LEU A 541 -18.34 6.99 16.40
C LEU A 541 -18.65 7.25 14.91
N GLY A 542 -17.68 7.69 14.11
CA GLY A 542 -17.87 8.00 12.70
C GLY A 542 -18.16 9.47 12.37
N ASP A 543 -18.27 10.36 13.36
CA ASP A 543 -18.54 11.78 13.11
C ASP A 543 -17.36 12.49 12.44
N SER A 544 -17.52 12.85 11.17
CA SER A 544 -16.51 13.54 10.34
C SER A 544 -16.22 14.98 10.77
N ASN A 545 -16.96 15.50 11.75
CA ASN A 545 -16.91 16.91 12.14
C ASN A 545 -15.97 17.19 13.32
N CYS A 546 -15.18 16.19 13.71
CA CYS A 546 -14.32 16.24 14.89
C CYS A 546 -12.88 16.72 14.61
N GLY A 547 -12.59 17.20 13.38
CA GLY A 547 -11.21 17.49 12.94
C GLY A 547 -10.33 16.24 13.00
N SER A 548 -9.08 16.38 13.45
CA SER A 548 -8.28 15.19 13.83
C SER A 548 -8.81 14.61 15.14
N TYR A 549 -9.05 13.30 15.19
CA TYR A 549 -9.55 12.61 16.38
C TYR A 549 -9.12 11.15 16.46
N LEU A 550 -9.16 10.62 17.69
CA LEU A 550 -9.07 9.19 17.99
C LEU A 550 -10.29 8.81 18.84
N SER A 551 -11.02 7.78 18.43
CA SER A 551 -12.23 7.30 19.08
C SER A 551 -12.18 5.79 19.27
N ILE A 552 -12.53 5.32 20.46
CA ILE A 552 -12.60 3.90 20.80
C ILE A 552 -13.94 3.64 21.48
N ALA A 553 -14.65 2.60 21.06
CA ALA A 553 -15.93 2.21 21.64
C ALA A 553 -16.04 0.69 21.80
N GLU A 554 -16.87 0.25 22.75
CA GLU A 554 -17.27 -1.14 22.81
C GLU A 554 -18.26 -1.45 21.67
N PRO A 555 -18.16 -2.60 20.98
CA PRO A 555 -19.06 -2.93 19.87
C PRO A 555 -20.55 -2.93 20.24
N SER A 556 -20.87 -3.26 21.50
CA SER A 556 -22.26 -3.28 21.99
C SER A 556 -22.82 -1.90 22.36
N GLN A 557 -21.96 -0.89 22.50
CA GLN A 557 -22.31 0.48 22.93
C GLN A 557 -21.48 1.50 22.13
N PRO A 558 -21.64 1.58 20.79
CA PRO A 558 -20.86 2.51 19.95
C PRO A 558 -21.09 3.98 20.29
N GLU A 559 -22.26 4.31 20.85
CA GLU A 559 -22.66 5.65 21.33
C GLU A 559 -21.86 6.09 22.57
N ALA A 560 -21.29 5.15 23.34
CA ALA A 560 -20.52 5.43 24.55
C ALA A 560 -19.00 5.52 24.26
N ALA A 561 -18.64 6.05 23.10
CA ALA A 561 -17.24 6.12 22.66
C ALA A 561 -16.41 7.07 23.53
N ILE A 562 -15.18 6.66 23.86
CA ILE A 562 -14.16 7.56 24.39
C ILE A 562 -13.48 8.22 23.19
N LYS A 563 -13.60 9.55 23.10
CA LYS A 563 -13.09 10.31 21.96
C LYS A 563 -12.14 11.42 22.40
N LEU A 564 -10.97 11.48 21.77
CA LEU A 564 -10.05 12.62 21.79
C LEU A 564 -10.25 13.35 20.48
N ALA A 565 -10.92 14.50 20.49
CA ALA A 565 -11.33 15.24 19.29
C ALA A 565 -10.67 16.62 19.18
N ASN A 566 -10.63 17.12 17.95
CA ASN A 566 -9.96 18.35 17.55
C ASN A 566 -8.52 18.40 18.05
N ILE A 567 -7.77 17.34 17.74
CA ILE A 567 -6.36 17.20 18.05
C ILE A 567 -5.55 18.12 17.12
N THR A 568 -4.68 18.93 17.69
CA THR A 568 -3.81 19.86 16.94
C THR A 568 -2.41 19.85 17.52
N GLY A 569 -1.43 20.36 16.77
CA GLY A 569 -0.03 20.46 17.20
C GLY A 569 0.88 19.46 16.50
N ASP A 570 2.14 19.43 16.94
CA ASP A 570 3.22 18.80 16.17
C ASP A 570 3.74 17.50 16.80
N LEU A 571 4.03 16.55 15.92
CA LEU A 571 4.61 15.24 16.23
C LEU A 571 5.79 15.01 15.27
N ALA A 572 6.86 14.39 15.76
CA ALA A 572 7.97 13.94 14.93
C ALA A 572 8.45 12.56 15.34
N PHE A 573 8.80 11.75 14.36
CA PHE A 573 9.38 10.43 14.50
C PHE A 573 10.86 10.54 14.10
N THR A 574 11.76 10.27 15.05
CA THR A 574 13.22 10.33 14.80
C THR A 574 13.87 9.01 15.17
N ASP A 575 15.03 8.74 14.59
CA ASP A 575 15.82 7.54 14.85
C ASP A 575 15.00 6.25 14.63
N GLY A 576 14.14 6.28 13.61
CA GLY A 576 13.28 5.16 13.26
C GLY A 576 14.05 4.08 12.54
N ARG A 577 13.82 2.83 12.92
CA ARG A 577 14.36 1.65 12.22
C ARG A 577 13.35 0.52 12.16
N VAL A 578 13.37 -0.20 11.03
CA VAL A 578 12.75 -1.50 10.85
C VAL A 578 13.87 -2.49 10.50
N ASP A 579 14.07 -3.47 11.37
CA ASP A 579 15.26 -4.32 11.43
C ASP A 579 14.81 -5.78 11.62
N ILE A 580 15.30 -6.71 10.81
CA ILE A 580 14.96 -8.13 10.84
C ILE A 580 16.22 -8.89 11.28
N VAL A 581 16.35 -9.07 12.58
CA VAL A 581 17.54 -9.69 13.16
C VAL A 581 17.49 -11.21 12.96
N GLY A 582 18.45 -11.73 12.21
CA GLY A 582 18.63 -13.15 11.97
C GLY A 582 19.20 -13.91 13.18
N THR A 583 19.14 -15.24 13.11
CA THR A 583 19.72 -16.12 14.11
C THR A 583 21.24 -15.96 14.15
N ASN A 584 21.80 -15.57 15.31
CA ASN A 584 23.22 -15.28 15.54
C ASN A 584 23.79 -13.98 14.93
N GLU A 585 22.97 -13.13 14.31
CA GLU A 585 23.44 -11.82 13.79
C GLU A 585 23.83 -10.87 14.92
N ARG A 586 23.03 -10.84 16.00
CA ARG A 586 23.36 -10.14 17.25
C ARG A 586 23.62 -11.14 18.37
N ALA A 587 24.67 -10.89 19.15
CA ALA A 587 25.13 -11.77 20.22
C ALA A 587 23.97 -12.34 21.06
N THR A 588 23.82 -13.68 21.04
CA THR A 588 22.92 -14.48 21.91
C THR A 588 21.41 -14.28 21.75
N SER A 589 20.87 -13.95 20.58
CA SER A 589 19.44 -14.20 20.29
C SER A 589 19.27 -15.60 19.67
N PRO A 590 18.66 -16.59 20.37
CA PRO A 590 18.45 -17.94 19.81
C PRO A 590 17.38 -17.96 18.71
N GLU A 591 16.54 -16.94 18.65
CA GLU A 591 15.42 -16.82 17.71
C GLU A 591 15.52 -15.52 16.91
N PRO A 592 15.13 -15.56 15.61
CA PRO A 592 15.05 -14.38 14.78
C PRO A 592 13.93 -13.46 15.23
N LYS A 593 14.01 -12.17 14.92
CA LYS A 593 13.01 -11.20 15.37
C LYS A 593 12.94 -9.97 14.48
N MET A 594 11.74 -9.39 14.39
CA MET A 594 11.55 -8.08 13.79
C MET A 594 11.52 -7.00 14.88
N ILE A 595 12.30 -5.95 14.71
CA ILE A 595 12.37 -4.80 15.62
C ILE A 595 11.92 -3.57 14.84
N ILE A 596 10.85 -2.94 15.32
CA ILE A 596 10.42 -1.61 14.87
C ILE A 596 10.64 -0.67 16.05
N ALA A 597 11.56 0.27 15.93
CA ALA A 597 11.88 1.20 17.02
C ALA A 597 12.02 2.62 16.51
N ASN A 598 11.62 3.59 17.34
CA ASN A 598 11.74 5.02 17.05
C ASN A 598 11.59 5.87 18.31
N ASN A 599 12.00 7.13 18.22
CA ASN A 599 11.62 8.17 19.16
C ASN A 599 10.42 8.95 18.60
N ILE A 600 9.40 9.16 19.43
CA ILE A 600 8.28 10.06 19.15
C ILE A 600 8.50 11.33 19.96
N LYS A 601 8.64 12.45 19.26
CA LYS A 601 8.74 13.80 19.82
C LYS A 601 7.40 14.48 19.68
N VAL A 602 6.93 15.12 20.73
CA VAL A 602 5.61 15.75 20.80
C VAL A 602 5.78 17.21 21.18
N GLY A 603 5.02 18.10 20.55
CA GLY A 603 5.00 19.52 20.87
C GLY A 603 6.34 20.20 20.60
N TYR A 604 6.85 20.99 21.55
CA TYR A 604 8.13 21.69 21.41
C TYR A 604 9.32 20.75 21.10
N ALA A 605 9.25 19.49 21.52
CA ALA A 605 10.31 18.52 21.21
C ALA A 605 10.39 18.16 19.72
N ALA A 606 9.30 18.33 18.96
CA ALA A 606 9.23 18.06 17.53
C ALA A 606 9.83 19.21 16.67
N ALA A 607 10.05 20.38 17.26
CA ALA A 607 10.41 21.61 16.56
C ALA A 607 11.63 21.47 15.64
N ALA A 608 12.68 20.80 16.11
CA ALA A 608 13.93 20.68 15.36
C ALA A 608 13.76 19.84 14.08
N HIS A 609 13.05 18.71 14.16
CA HIS A 609 12.83 17.83 13.01
C HIS A 609 11.81 18.43 12.05
N LEU A 610 10.68 18.93 12.57
CA LEU A 610 9.68 19.58 11.71
C LEU A 610 10.26 20.83 11.04
N GLY A 611 11.03 21.63 11.76
CA GLY A 611 11.73 22.80 11.20
C GLY A 611 12.65 22.42 10.03
N SER A 612 13.45 21.35 10.16
CA SER A 612 14.35 20.91 9.08
C SER A 612 13.60 20.38 7.86
N VAL A 613 12.42 19.79 8.04
CA VAL A 613 11.52 19.41 6.94
C VAL A 613 10.97 20.67 6.26
N LEU A 614 10.40 21.61 7.03
CA LEU A 614 9.74 22.80 6.51
C LEU A 614 10.71 23.79 5.86
N ASP A 615 11.96 23.88 6.33
CA ASP A 615 13.01 24.71 5.70
C ASP A 615 13.30 24.30 4.24
N THR A 616 12.90 23.09 3.84
CA THR A 616 13.02 22.61 2.46
C THR A 616 11.81 22.95 1.57
N VAL A 617 10.77 23.57 2.13
CA VAL A 617 9.50 23.89 1.44
C VAL A 617 9.26 25.41 1.45
N PRO A 618 9.52 26.12 0.33
CA PRO A 618 9.57 27.59 0.31
C PRO A 618 8.29 28.32 0.74
N GLY A 619 7.12 27.74 0.48
CA GLY A 619 5.82 28.35 0.75
C GLY A 619 5.31 28.14 2.18
N ILE A 620 6.05 27.41 3.02
CA ILE A 620 5.62 27.06 4.39
C ILE A 620 6.67 27.52 5.39
N SER A 621 6.25 28.34 6.37
CA SER A 621 7.17 28.87 7.37
C SER A 621 7.48 27.84 8.45
N SER A 622 8.77 27.54 8.67
CA SER A 622 9.27 26.76 9.80
C SER A 622 9.20 27.51 11.14
N ALA A 623 8.89 28.81 11.15
CA ALA A 623 8.83 29.64 12.36
C ALA A 623 7.77 29.17 13.36
N ASN A 624 6.77 28.41 12.90
CA ASN A 624 5.71 27.85 13.72
C ASN A 624 5.95 26.36 14.07
N ALA A 625 7.11 25.77 13.78
CA ALA A 625 7.38 24.39 14.17
C ALA A 625 7.46 24.22 15.70
N GLY A 626 6.95 23.09 16.20
CA GLY A 626 6.94 22.75 17.61
C GLY A 626 5.69 23.21 18.36
N GLN A 627 4.54 23.35 17.70
CA GLN A 627 3.29 23.69 18.38
C GLN A 627 2.90 22.63 19.41
N PRO A 628 2.48 23.03 20.62
CA PRO A 628 2.07 22.09 21.66
C PRO A 628 0.89 21.25 21.16
N VAL A 629 0.84 19.98 21.54
CA VAL A 629 -0.30 19.13 21.17
C VAL A 629 -1.49 19.48 22.05
N MET A 630 -2.60 19.89 21.43
CA MET A 630 -3.84 20.25 22.12
C MET A 630 -4.96 19.30 21.71
N ILE A 631 -5.68 18.77 22.70
CA ILE A 631 -6.91 18.00 22.54
C ILE A 631 -8.03 18.86 23.10
N ASP A 632 -8.81 19.46 22.21
CA ASP A 632 -9.80 20.47 22.56
C ASP A 632 -11.10 19.91 23.14
N SER A 633 -11.33 18.62 22.95
CA SER A 633 -12.48 17.88 23.50
C SER A 633 -12.08 16.45 23.83
N VAL A 634 -12.00 16.14 25.13
CA VAL A 634 -12.05 14.77 25.64
C VAL A 634 -13.51 14.44 25.91
N MET A 635 -14.04 13.38 25.32
CA MET A 635 -15.48 13.08 25.32
C MET A 635 -15.76 11.63 25.71
N LEU A 636 -16.95 11.42 26.29
CA LEU A 636 -17.57 10.11 26.50
C LEU A 636 -18.99 10.16 25.91
N GLY A 637 -19.18 9.53 24.76
CA GLY A 637 -20.32 9.82 23.88
C GLY A 637 -20.40 11.32 23.58
N ASP A 638 -21.61 11.88 23.67
CA ASP A 638 -21.84 13.32 23.46
C ASP A 638 -21.32 14.21 24.60
N ALA A 639 -20.94 13.64 25.74
CA ALA A 639 -20.53 14.42 26.91
C ALA A 639 -19.07 14.87 26.80
N LYS A 640 -18.85 16.18 26.71
CA LYS A 640 -17.52 16.79 26.81
C LYS A 640 -17.02 16.80 28.25
N LEU A 641 -15.98 16.03 28.53
CA LEU A 641 -15.37 15.87 29.84
C LEU A 641 -14.28 16.91 30.12
N GLY A 642 -13.56 17.37 29.09
CA GLY A 642 -12.48 18.33 29.29
C GLY A 642 -11.60 18.60 28.07
N ARG A 643 -10.39 19.09 28.36
CA ARG A 643 -9.32 19.44 27.41
C ARG A 643 -8.00 18.92 27.94
N MET A 644 -7.07 18.60 27.03
CA MET A 644 -5.71 18.20 27.36
C MET A 644 -4.71 19.02 26.53
N VAL A 645 -3.60 19.42 27.14
CA VAL A 645 -2.49 20.09 26.45
C VAL A 645 -1.20 19.38 26.84
N ILE A 646 -0.41 19.02 25.84
CA ILE A 646 0.90 18.37 25.98
C ILE A 646 1.93 19.33 25.35
N PRO A 647 2.59 20.19 26.15
CA PRO A 647 3.51 21.19 25.62
C PRO A 647 4.74 20.57 24.97
N SER A 648 5.27 19.51 25.59
CA SER A 648 6.44 18.79 25.10
C SER A 648 6.48 17.41 25.71
N ALA A 649 6.77 16.39 24.90
CA ALA A 649 7.09 15.05 25.38
C ALA A 649 8.07 14.35 24.44
N GLN A 650 8.78 13.36 24.97
CA GLN A 650 9.54 12.39 24.20
C GLN A 650 9.18 11.01 24.68
N ILE A 651 8.80 10.14 23.74
CA ILE A 651 8.42 8.76 23.99
C ILE A 651 9.36 7.89 23.16
N TYR A 652 10.02 6.93 23.79
CA TYR A 652 10.70 5.88 23.05
C TYR A 652 9.71 4.74 22.81
N SER A 653 9.59 4.32 21.55
CA SER A 653 8.75 3.20 21.14
C SER A 653 9.62 2.11 20.55
N SER A 654 9.39 0.87 20.96
CA SER A 654 10.03 -0.31 20.37
C SER A 654 9.04 -1.47 20.44
N ILE A 655 8.75 -2.05 19.28
CA ILE A 655 7.99 -3.29 19.14
C ILE A 655 8.97 -4.35 18.67
N THR A 656 8.99 -5.48 19.37
CA THR A 656 9.77 -6.65 18.98
C THR A 656 8.81 -7.80 18.76
N LEU A 657 8.80 -8.31 17.53
CA LEU A 657 8.04 -9.49 17.14
C LEU A 657 9.01 -10.67 17.11
N GLU A 658 8.80 -11.63 17.99
CA GLU A 658 9.56 -12.87 18.06
C GLU A 658 8.62 -14.02 17.69
N PRO A 659 9.09 -15.03 16.95
CA PRO A 659 8.30 -16.21 16.70
C PRO A 659 8.02 -16.93 18.02
N GLN A 660 6.87 -17.59 18.11
CA GLN A 660 6.61 -18.46 19.23
C GLN A 660 7.58 -19.65 19.18
N SER A 661 8.54 -19.70 20.11
CA SER A 661 9.35 -20.89 20.35
C SER A 661 8.39 -22.07 20.54
N ALA A 662 8.62 -23.21 19.89
CA ALA A 662 7.77 -24.40 20.02
C ALA A 662 7.44 -24.62 21.51
N ALA A 663 6.19 -24.35 21.88
CA ALA A 663 5.78 -24.35 23.27
C ALA A 663 6.03 -25.74 23.84
N VAL A 664 6.70 -25.81 24.98
CA VAL A 664 6.63 -27.00 25.84
C VAL A 664 5.14 -27.28 26.01
N PRO A 665 4.64 -28.48 25.63
CA PRO A 665 3.21 -28.73 25.62
C PRO A 665 2.64 -28.42 26.99
N PHE A 666 1.65 -27.53 27.02
CA PHE A 666 0.81 -27.32 28.19
C PHE A 666 0.14 -28.67 28.47
N GLN A 667 0.68 -29.43 29.43
CA GLN A 667 -0.06 -30.56 29.97
C GLN A 667 -1.17 -29.97 30.86
N PRO A 668 -2.43 -30.38 30.63
CA PRO A 668 -3.58 -29.84 31.35
C PRO A 668 -3.50 -30.03 32.87
#